data_AF-A0A8C8FPM1-F1
#
_entry.id   AF-A0A8C8FPM1-F1
#
_cell.length_a   1.000
_cell.length_b   1.000
_cell.length_c   1.000
_cell.angle_alpha   90.00
_cell.angle_beta   90.00
_cell.angle_gamma   90.00
#
_symmetry.space_group_name_H-M   'P 1'
#
loop_
_entity.id
_entity.type
_entity.pdbx_description
1 polymer ?
#
loop_
_entity_poly.entity_id
_entity_poly.type
_entity_poly.pdbx_seq_one_letter_code
_entity_poly.pdbx_strand_id
1 'polypeptide(L)'
;MGETEEEKDQAGKLFENFIQASTCKGTLQSFNLLCRLLDLDPQDHETFYCSLKTRLTSWRAKALWTKLDKRTCHKEYKKGQACVGTKCLIIGGGPCGLRTAIELALLGAKVVVIEKRDTFSRNNVLHLWPYTIHDLKGLGAKKFYGKFCAGAIDHISIRQLQLMLLKIALLAAVEFHVNVEFVKLLEPPENQENDGPGWRAEIRPADHPVANIDFDVVVGADGRRNTLEGFKRKEFRGKLAIAITANFVNGNTTAEAKVEEISGVAFIFNQKFFLDLKEETGIDLENIVYYKDNTHYFVMTAKKQSLLDKGVIIHDYIDTEMLLSSTNVNQEALLGYAREAADFGTNYQLPTLDFAINACGQPDVAMFDFTSMYASENAALVRECFGRQLLVALVGDSLLEPFWPMGTGCARGFLAAFDSAWMVKRWAEGMTPLEVLAERESLYRILPQTTTENIAKNFEQYTIDPGTRYPNLISTCVRHLYINGELPVKSCSLERNGTIRRPVNLARRESEIRPGRLLTWCQKQTEGYRNVNVTDLTTSWQSGLALCALIHRFRSHLIEFDSLNEEDSANNLQLACDLAEREFGIRPFATGKEMAADQEPDKTGMVTYLSKFYELFRGTPLPVSDSRGADENSEDYPSKAVRSMNKVLVPRKRVPKVITLLSPGATNFSSQSASCVGEERGVKENKVRSMASQLLSKFEESNPSFTLRRQGSLRREFPGSGDKCHSCQKRVYVVERISAEGLYFHRECFRCDTCGAALRQGGHAFDSEQGKLYCKLHFTQRKNGMNHRRTFNSHLGQNGAGVQEGSETQTPNGDPTEGLQGQSPGTFSSRLRKSLSWPLSVTRAVCDSPRLLSRWVHGTAQAVGLHFRANVQDYVFLYELLSLGVPLLFMLQEVLLQMYSETGPVSQSIQPLLLWLEEHLGHRLM
;
A
#
# COMPACT_ATOMS: atom_id res chain seq x y z
N MET A 1 28.16 -40.13 27.49
CA MET A 1 28.97 -40.93 26.53
C MET A 1 29.74 -39.94 25.68
N GLY A 2 31.03 -40.16 25.44
CA GLY A 2 31.86 -39.22 24.68
C GLY A 2 31.80 -39.55 23.19
N GLU A 3 31.25 -38.64 22.38
CA GLU A 3 31.51 -38.61 20.94
C GLU A 3 33.03 -38.56 20.73
N THR A 4 33.55 -39.51 19.96
CA THR A 4 34.98 -39.58 19.63
C THR A 4 35.39 -38.35 18.81
N GLU A 5 36.66 -37.92 18.91
CA GLU A 5 37.12 -36.76 18.13
C GLU A 5 37.05 -37.02 16.61
N GLU A 6 37.14 -38.28 16.19
CA GLU A 6 36.97 -38.72 14.80
C GLU A 6 35.55 -38.46 14.28
N GLU A 7 34.51 -38.75 15.06
CA GLU A 7 33.11 -38.47 14.68
C GLU A 7 32.85 -36.96 14.54
N LYS A 8 33.43 -36.14 15.42
CA LYS A 8 33.34 -34.66 15.36
C LYS A 8 34.06 -34.09 14.14
N ASP A 9 35.22 -34.64 13.79
CA ASP A 9 35.95 -34.27 12.59
C ASP A 9 35.20 -34.73 11.32
N GLN A 10 34.60 -35.92 11.33
CA GLN A 10 33.77 -36.46 10.24
C GLN A 10 32.51 -35.63 10.00
N ALA A 11 31.78 -35.24 11.05
CA ALA A 11 30.64 -34.33 10.95
C ALA A 11 31.06 -32.95 10.43
N GLY A 12 32.23 -32.45 10.87
CA GLY A 12 32.85 -31.24 10.34
C GLY A 12 33.14 -31.31 8.84
N LYS A 13 33.62 -32.45 8.33
CA LYS A 13 33.88 -32.70 6.90
C LYS A 13 32.59 -32.80 6.07
N LEU A 14 31.58 -33.55 6.55
CA LEU A 14 30.28 -33.63 5.84
C LEU A 14 29.59 -32.26 5.76
N PHE A 15 29.68 -31.45 6.82
CA PHE A 15 29.18 -30.08 6.76
C PHE A 15 29.95 -29.22 5.76
N GLU A 16 31.27 -29.34 5.64
CA GLU A 16 32.01 -28.64 4.57
C GLU A 16 31.59 -29.09 3.17
N ASN A 17 31.39 -30.39 2.94
CA ASN A 17 30.89 -30.90 1.66
C ASN A 17 29.52 -30.31 1.32
N PHE A 18 28.62 -30.21 2.30
CA PHE A 18 27.32 -29.53 2.15
C PHE A 18 27.47 -28.02 1.83
N ILE A 19 28.36 -27.32 2.53
CA ILE A 19 28.63 -25.89 2.28
C ILE A 19 29.24 -25.68 0.89
N GLN A 20 30.13 -26.57 0.42
CA GLN A 20 30.82 -26.47 -0.86
C GLN A 20 30.01 -27.00 -2.06
N ALA A 21 28.93 -27.77 -1.84
CA ALA A 21 28.13 -28.36 -2.90
C ALA A 21 27.65 -27.33 -3.94
N SER A 22 27.91 -27.59 -5.23
CA SER A 22 27.69 -26.67 -6.35
C SER A 22 26.45 -26.96 -7.20
N THR A 23 25.67 -27.98 -6.81
CA THR A 23 24.44 -28.42 -7.49
C THR A 23 23.31 -28.65 -6.48
N CYS A 24 22.06 -28.57 -6.93
CA CYS A 24 20.89 -28.81 -6.07
C CYS A 24 20.90 -30.26 -5.51
N LYS A 25 20.98 -31.27 -6.40
CA LYS A 25 21.13 -32.69 -6.02
C LYS A 25 22.30 -32.93 -5.05
N GLY A 26 23.49 -32.39 -5.33
CA GLY A 26 24.66 -32.58 -4.47
C GLY A 26 24.52 -31.91 -3.10
N THR A 27 23.78 -30.80 -3.02
CA THR A 27 23.44 -30.13 -1.76
C THR A 27 22.49 -31.01 -0.93
N LEU A 28 21.42 -31.52 -1.53
CA LEU A 28 20.46 -32.42 -0.88
C LEU A 28 21.12 -33.74 -0.42
N GLN A 29 21.96 -34.34 -1.27
CA GLN A 29 22.70 -35.56 -0.93
C GLN A 29 23.66 -35.34 0.25
N SER A 30 24.47 -34.27 0.21
CA SER A 30 25.39 -33.94 1.31
C SER A 30 24.66 -33.64 2.62
N PHE A 31 23.50 -32.97 2.55
CA PHE A 31 22.66 -32.69 3.71
C PHE A 31 22.07 -33.98 4.31
N ASN A 32 21.55 -34.88 3.47
CA ASN A 32 21.00 -36.16 3.92
C ASN A 32 22.07 -37.06 4.57
N LEU A 33 23.31 -37.05 4.05
CA LEU A 33 24.43 -37.74 4.68
C LEU A 33 24.81 -37.13 6.03
N LEU A 34 24.81 -35.80 6.15
CA LEU A 34 25.05 -35.11 7.42
C LEU A 34 23.95 -35.43 8.46
N CYS A 35 22.68 -35.42 8.07
CA CYS A 35 21.56 -35.73 8.96
C CYS A 35 21.62 -37.20 9.46
N ARG A 36 21.95 -38.14 8.58
CA ARG A 36 22.15 -39.56 8.95
C ARG A 36 23.32 -39.76 9.91
N LEU A 37 24.46 -39.10 9.69
CA LEU A 37 25.61 -39.19 10.60
C LEU A 37 25.29 -38.62 11.98
N LEU A 38 24.52 -37.52 12.02
CA LEU A 38 24.13 -36.85 13.25
C LEU A 38 22.88 -37.46 13.92
N ASP A 39 22.27 -38.51 13.33
CA ASP A 39 21.02 -39.12 13.79
C ASP A 39 19.89 -38.08 13.99
N LEU A 40 19.59 -37.34 12.91
CA LEU A 40 18.55 -36.31 12.86
C LEU A 40 17.57 -36.59 11.72
N ASP A 41 16.28 -36.52 12.00
CA ASP A 41 15.23 -36.50 10.97
C ASP A 41 14.81 -35.03 10.66
N PRO A 42 14.99 -34.55 9.42
CA PRO A 42 14.46 -33.25 8.99
C PRO A 42 12.93 -33.10 9.11
N GLN A 43 12.18 -34.20 9.27
CA GLN A 43 10.73 -34.15 9.51
C GLN A 43 10.38 -33.56 10.89
N ASP A 44 11.24 -33.71 11.91
CA ASP A 44 11.08 -33.21 13.29
C ASP A 44 11.35 -31.69 13.40
N HIS A 45 10.72 -30.91 12.53
CA HIS A 45 11.07 -29.51 12.25
C HIS A 45 11.11 -28.60 13.49
N GLU A 46 10.25 -28.85 14.49
CA GLU A 46 10.17 -28.04 15.73
C GLU A 46 11.47 -28.06 16.53
N THR A 47 12.19 -29.20 16.54
CA THR A 47 13.42 -29.37 17.33
C THR A 47 14.68 -29.49 16.47
N PHE A 48 14.53 -29.79 15.18
CA PHE A 48 15.62 -30.09 14.25
C PHE A 48 16.77 -29.08 14.30
N TYR A 49 16.50 -27.77 14.17
CA TYR A 49 17.57 -26.74 14.17
C TYR A 49 18.34 -26.71 15.51
N CYS A 50 17.63 -26.84 16.63
CA CYS A 50 18.25 -26.88 17.96
C CYS A 50 19.10 -28.15 18.15
N SER A 51 18.61 -29.30 17.70
CA SER A 51 19.33 -30.57 17.73
C SER A 51 20.56 -30.55 16.81
N LEU A 52 20.41 -30.04 15.57
CA LEU A 52 21.49 -29.87 14.60
C LEU A 52 22.61 -28.97 15.13
N LYS A 53 22.26 -27.81 15.71
CA LYS A 53 23.23 -26.89 16.32
C LYS A 53 23.97 -27.52 17.49
N THR A 54 23.27 -28.30 18.32
CA THR A 54 23.84 -28.97 19.50
C THR A 54 24.78 -30.12 19.12
N ARG A 55 24.44 -30.93 18.11
CA ARG A 55 25.29 -32.05 17.64
C ARG A 55 26.44 -31.54 16.75
N LEU A 56 26.22 -30.53 15.90
CA LEU A 56 27.26 -29.98 15.02
C LEU A 56 28.08 -28.85 15.68
N THR A 57 28.94 -29.24 16.62
CA THR A 57 29.76 -28.33 17.44
C THR A 57 31.04 -27.80 16.75
N SER A 58 31.32 -28.20 15.51
CA SER A 58 32.53 -27.81 14.77
C SER A 58 32.73 -26.29 14.69
N TRP A 59 33.98 -25.83 14.87
CA TRP A 59 34.34 -24.40 14.77
C TRP A 59 33.91 -23.77 13.43
N ARG A 60 33.85 -24.58 12.38
CA ARG A 60 33.44 -24.19 11.02
C ARG A 60 31.97 -23.77 10.94
N ALA A 61 31.11 -24.32 11.81
CA ALA A 61 29.67 -24.05 11.86
C ALA A 61 29.30 -22.93 12.87
N LYS A 62 30.05 -22.77 13.98
CA LYS A 62 29.75 -21.81 15.05
C LYS A 62 29.40 -20.39 14.56
N ALA A 63 30.19 -19.84 13.62
CA ALA A 63 29.96 -18.49 13.08
C ALA A 63 28.67 -18.34 12.25
N LEU A 64 28.15 -19.44 11.69
CA LEU A 64 26.85 -19.47 11.03
C LEU A 64 25.71 -19.52 12.07
N TRP A 65 25.88 -20.35 13.12
CA TRP A 65 24.93 -20.44 14.23
C TRP A 65 24.71 -19.10 14.92
N THR A 66 25.76 -18.33 15.23
CA THR A 66 25.62 -16.98 15.79
C THR A 66 24.76 -16.05 14.93
N LYS A 67 24.80 -16.20 13.60
CA LYS A 67 24.04 -15.39 12.64
C LYS A 67 22.57 -15.80 12.58
N LEU A 68 22.30 -17.10 12.43
CA LEU A 68 20.94 -17.64 12.39
C LEU A 68 20.23 -17.48 13.75
N ASP A 69 20.94 -17.67 14.87
CA ASP A 69 20.43 -17.40 16.21
C ASP A 69 20.09 -15.91 16.40
N LYS A 70 20.93 -14.97 15.92
CA LYS A 70 20.62 -13.53 15.97
C LYS A 70 19.31 -13.19 15.24
N ARG A 71 19.02 -13.86 14.11
CA ARG A 71 17.75 -13.69 13.37
C ARG A 71 16.57 -14.30 14.15
N THR A 72 16.70 -15.55 14.57
CA THR A 72 15.65 -16.33 15.28
C THR A 72 15.25 -15.72 16.63
N CYS A 73 16.20 -15.09 17.32
CA CYS A 73 15.95 -14.41 18.60
C CYS A 73 15.22 -13.07 18.48
N HIS A 74 14.94 -12.56 17.28
CA HIS A 74 14.21 -11.30 17.13
C HIS A 74 12.73 -11.46 17.55
N LYS A 75 12.15 -10.38 18.09
CA LYS A 75 10.87 -10.42 18.82
C LYS A 75 9.67 -10.92 18.00
N GLU A 76 9.62 -10.70 16.69
CA GLU A 76 8.46 -11.09 15.85
C GLU A 76 8.37 -12.61 15.66
N TYR A 77 9.50 -13.33 15.71
CA TYR A 77 9.54 -14.79 15.61
C TYR A 77 9.15 -15.51 16.91
N LYS A 78 9.09 -14.79 18.04
CA LYS A 78 8.78 -15.34 19.37
C LYS A 78 9.62 -16.58 19.74
N LYS A 79 10.89 -16.65 19.28
CA LYS A 79 11.77 -17.84 19.37
C LYS A 79 11.26 -19.07 18.61
N GLY A 80 10.69 -18.89 17.43
CA GLY A 80 10.10 -19.96 16.62
C GLY A 80 8.76 -20.47 17.17
N GLN A 81 7.99 -19.61 17.84
CA GLN A 81 6.70 -19.94 18.47
C GLN A 81 5.56 -19.05 17.94
N ALA A 82 5.76 -18.36 16.82
CA ALA A 82 4.79 -17.43 16.26
C ALA A 82 3.79 -18.10 15.31
N CYS A 83 4.17 -19.20 14.67
CA CYS A 83 3.35 -19.96 13.71
C CYS A 83 3.42 -21.49 13.93
N VAL A 84 3.63 -21.92 15.18
CA VAL A 84 3.57 -23.35 15.54
C VAL A 84 2.16 -23.89 15.26
N GLY A 85 2.09 -25.08 14.67
CA GLY A 85 0.85 -25.68 14.19
C GLY A 85 0.44 -25.26 12.77
N THR A 86 0.95 -24.17 12.22
CA THR A 86 0.67 -23.75 10.83
C THR A 86 1.45 -24.61 9.84
N LYS A 87 0.77 -25.23 8.87
CA LYS A 87 1.37 -25.97 7.76
C LYS A 87 1.37 -25.13 6.48
N CYS A 88 2.53 -25.01 5.85
CA CYS A 88 2.77 -24.13 4.69
C CYS A 88 3.33 -24.91 3.48
N LEU A 89 2.63 -24.86 2.33
CA LEU A 89 3.15 -25.31 1.04
C LEU A 89 3.68 -24.11 0.22
N ILE A 90 4.88 -24.23 -0.35
CA ILE A 90 5.46 -23.23 -1.25
C ILE A 90 5.72 -23.87 -2.61
N ILE A 91 5.15 -23.27 -3.64
CA ILE A 91 5.25 -23.74 -5.02
C ILE A 91 6.38 -22.96 -5.70
N GLY A 92 7.51 -23.61 -5.96
CA GLY A 92 8.68 -23.04 -6.64
C GLY A 92 9.88 -22.80 -5.72
N GLY A 93 11.00 -23.46 -6.02
CA GLY A 93 12.30 -23.32 -5.36
C GLY A 93 13.13 -22.15 -5.88
N GLY A 94 12.48 -21.09 -6.36
CA GLY A 94 13.13 -19.85 -6.78
C GLY A 94 13.70 -19.05 -5.59
N PRO A 95 14.51 -17.99 -5.84
CA PRO A 95 15.05 -17.16 -4.77
C PRO A 95 13.99 -16.63 -3.80
N CYS A 96 12.87 -16.13 -4.34
CA CYS A 96 11.80 -15.55 -3.54
C CYS A 96 11.01 -16.63 -2.76
N GLY A 97 10.76 -17.80 -3.36
CA GLY A 97 10.11 -18.94 -2.69
C GLY A 97 10.95 -19.49 -1.53
N LEU A 98 12.24 -19.74 -1.77
CA LEU A 98 13.18 -20.14 -0.72
C LEU A 98 13.34 -19.06 0.37
N ARG A 99 13.33 -17.77 -0.01
CA ARG A 99 13.43 -16.66 0.97
C ARG A 99 12.19 -16.59 1.87
N THR A 100 10.99 -16.82 1.33
CA THR A 100 9.74 -16.98 2.11
C THR A 100 9.82 -18.21 3.00
N ALA A 101 10.29 -19.35 2.47
CA ALA A 101 10.40 -20.61 3.21
C ALA A 101 11.23 -20.45 4.50
N ILE A 102 12.36 -19.75 4.40
CA ILE A 102 13.23 -19.44 5.54
C ILE A 102 12.48 -18.60 6.60
N GLU A 103 11.73 -17.56 6.22
CA GLU A 103 10.99 -16.74 7.20
C GLU A 103 9.86 -17.53 7.88
N LEU A 104 9.12 -18.35 7.13
CA LEU A 104 8.03 -19.17 7.68
C LEU A 104 8.56 -20.26 8.63
N ALA A 105 9.70 -20.88 8.31
CA ALA A 105 10.36 -21.82 9.19
C ALA A 105 10.90 -21.14 10.47
N LEU A 106 11.51 -19.95 10.35
CA LEU A 106 11.96 -19.16 11.51
C LEU A 106 10.80 -18.68 12.41
N LEU A 107 9.58 -18.55 11.87
CA LEU A 107 8.36 -18.30 12.64
C LEU A 107 7.84 -19.53 13.41
N GLY A 108 8.30 -20.73 13.07
CA GLY A 108 7.90 -22.01 13.69
C GLY A 108 6.91 -22.85 12.88
N ALA A 109 6.57 -22.45 11.65
CA ALA A 109 5.66 -23.22 10.79
C ALA A 109 6.33 -24.49 10.23
N LYS A 110 5.54 -25.54 9.94
CA LYS A 110 5.99 -26.65 9.08
C LYS A 110 5.98 -26.15 7.64
N VAL A 111 7.14 -26.16 6.97
CA VAL A 111 7.28 -25.64 5.60
C VAL A 111 7.72 -26.72 4.64
N VAL A 112 6.90 -26.94 3.60
CA VAL A 112 7.20 -27.82 2.48
C VAL A 112 7.35 -26.97 1.22
N VAL A 113 8.45 -27.15 0.48
CA VAL A 113 8.71 -26.52 -0.81
C VAL A 113 8.72 -27.60 -1.89
N ILE A 114 7.94 -27.40 -2.95
CA ILE A 114 7.96 -28.24 -4.15
C ILE A 114 8.57 -27.47 -5.33
N GLU A 115 9.53 -28.08 -6.02
CA GLU A 115 10.17 -27.56 -7.22
C GLU A 115 10.11 -28.62 -8.33
N LYS A 116 9.60 -28.23 -9.49
CA LYS A 116 9.43 -29.13 -10.63
C LYS A 116 10.73 -29.53 -11.32
N ARG A 117 11.81 -28.80 -11.04
CA ARG A 117 13.17 -29.07 -11.52
C ARG A 117 14.01 -29.74 -10.44
N ASP A 118 15.12 -30.35 -10.84
CA ASP A 118 16.13 -30.90 -9.93
C ASP A 118 17.48 -30.15 -9.98
N THR A 119 17.54 -29.09 -10.76
CA THR A 119 18.77 -28.37 -11.11
C THR A 119 18.54 -26.86 -11.16
N PHE A 120 19.47 -26.11 -10.57
CA PHE A 120 19.52 -24.65 -10.66
C PHE A 120 20.45 -24.26 -11.80
N SER A 121 19.86 -24.03 -12.98
CA SER A 121 20.58 -23.93 -14.26
C SER A 121 20.64 -22.53 -14.88
N ARG A 122 20.06 -21.51 -14.23
CA ARG A 122 20.06 -20.13 -14.73
C ARG A 122 21.35 -19.40 -14.33
N ASN A 123 22.17 -19.04 -15.31
CA ASN A 123 23.42 -18.31 -15.09
C ASN A 123 23.22 -16.79 -14.96
N ASN A 124 22.17 -16.22 -15.57
CA ASN A 124 21.86 -14.78 -15.55
C ASN A 124 22.00 -14.14 -14.16
N VAL A 125 22.51 -12.91 -14.14
CA VAL A 125 22.91 -12.20 -12.92
C VAL A 125 21.84 -11.21 -12.46
N LEU A 126 21.54 -11.24 -11.16
CA LEU A 126 20.61 -10.35 -10.46
C LEU A 126 21.39 -9.26 -9.72
N HIS A 127 21.02 -8.01 -9.94
CA HIS A 127 21.42 -6.91 -9.06
C HIS A 127 20.72 -7.02 -7.68
N LEU A 128 21.43 -6.62 -6.63
CA LEU A 128 21.04 -6.68 -5.23
C LEU A 128 21.06 -5.28 -4.61
N TRP A 129 19.91 -4.81 -4.15
CA TRP A 129 19.86 -3.56 -3.38
C TRP A 129 20.63 -3.69 -2.06
N PRO A 130 21.17 -2.60 -1.49
CA PRO A 130 21.97 -2.63 -0.27
C PRO A 130 21.34 -3.39 0.90
N TYR A 131 20.02 -3.28 1.09
CA TYR A 131 19.31 -4.01 2.14
C TYR A 131 19.28 -5.54 1.89
N THR A 132 19.19 -5.99 0.63
CA THR A 132 19.24 -7.44 0.29
C THR A 132 20.63 -8.01 0.51
N ILE A 133 21.68 -7.24 0.21
CA ILE A 133 23.07 -7.60 0.54
C ILE A 133 23.23 -7.72 2.06
N HIS A 134 22.65 -6.79 2.82
CA HIS A 134 22.67 -6.82 4.28
C HIS A 134 21.91 -8.04 4.85
N ASP A 135 20.68 -8.30 4.38
CA ASP A 135 19.87 -9.46 4.76
C ASP A 135 20.59 -10.79 4.50
N LEU A 136 21.15 -10.97 3.31
CA LEU A 136 21.91 -12.17 2.93
C LEU A 136 23.21 -12.31 3.73
N LYS A 137 23.94 -11.21 3.99
CA LYS A 137 25.08 -11.20 4.95
C LYS A 137 24.64 -11.54 6.37
N GLY A 138 23.40 -11.18 6.75
CA GLY A 138 22.73 -11.56 7.99
C GLY A 138 22.50 -13.07 8.09
N LEU A 139 22.01 -13.71 7.02
CA LEU A 139 21.83 -15.17 6.92
C LEU A 139 23.13 -15.97 6.70
N GLY A 140 24.29 -15.30 6.65
CA GLY A 140 25.59 -15.96 6.54
C GLY A 140 26.06 -16.24 5.10
N ALA A 141 25.54 -15.53 4.10
CA ALA A 141 25.87 -15.70 2.68
C ALA A 141 27.35 -15.95 2.36
N LYS A 142 28.26 -15.16 2.95
CA LYS A 142 29.71 -15.27 2.74
C LYS A 142 30.31 -16.63 3.17
N LYS A 143 29.61 -17.42 4.00
CA LYS A 143 30.00 -18.80 4.35
C LYS A 143 29.68 -19.79 3.24
N PHE A 144 28.57 -19.59 2.53
CA PHE A 144 28.10 -20.45 1.43
C PHE A 144 28.69 -20.05 0.07
N TYR A 145 28.97 -18.77 -0.14
CA TYR A 145 29.59 -18.22 -1.34
C TYR A 145 30.64 -17.18 -0.94
N GLY A 146 31.92 -17.56 -0.93
CA GLY A 146 33.01 -16.72 -0.41
C GLY A 146 33.20 -15.39 -1.18
N LYS A 147 32.84 -15.37 -2.47
CA LYS A 147 32.86 -14.17 -3.33
C LYS A 147 31.68 -13.21 -3.08
N PHE A 148 30.68 -13.60 -2.28
CA PHE A 148 29.43 -12.84 -2.13
C PHE A 148 29.64 -11.38 -1.71
N CYS A 149 29.32 -10.46 -2.63
CA CYS A 149 29.47 -9.00 -2.47
C CYS A 149 30.82 -8.62 -1.83
N ALA A 150 31.90 -9.16 -2.39
CA ALA A 150 33.28 -8.80 -2.07
C ALA A 150 33.67 -7.51 -2.80
N GLY A 151 34.32 -6.57 -2.10
CA GLY A 151 34.61 -5.25 -2.66
C GLY A 151 33.33 -4.48 -2.98
N ALA A 152 33.23 -4.02 -4.24
CA ALA A 152 32.08 -3.25 -4.75
C ALA A 152 30.98 -4.10 -5.42
N ILE A 153 31.12 -5.43 -5.49
CA ILE A 153 30.15 -6.32 -6.16
C ILE A 153 28.79 -6.21 -5.47
N ASP A 154 27.75 -5.86 -6.24
CA ASP A 154 26.36 -5.69 -5.78
C ASP A 154 25.37 -6.64 -6.47
N HIS A 155 25.86 -7.77 -7.00
CA HIS A 155 25.07 -8.70 -7.80
C HIS A 155 25.42 -10.18 -7.52
N ILE A 156 24.59 -11.09 -8.04
CA ILE A 156 24.75 -12.56 -7.91
C ILE A 156 24.01 -13.31 -9.04
N SER A 157 24.60 -14.36 -9.60
CA SER A 157 23.89 -15.27 -10.52
C SER A 157 22.73 -16.01 -9.85
N ILE A 158 21.60 -16.16 -10.56
CA ILE A 158 20.36 -16.74 -10.03
C ILE A 158 20.62 -18.10 -9.38
N ARG A 159 21.38 -18.99 -10.04
CA ARG A 159 21.72 -20.32 -9.51
C ARG A 159 22.49 -20.28 -8.20
N GLN A 160 23.40 -19.31 -7.98
CA GLN A 160 24.16 -19.21 -6.73
C GLN A 160 23.27 -18.72 -5.58
N LEU A 161 22.37 -17.77 -5.86
CA LEU A 161 21.38 -17.32 -4.90
C LEU A 161 20.43 -18.48 -4.50
N GLN A 162 19.98 -19.29 -5.46
CA GLN A 162 19.18 -20.49 -5.18
C GLN A 162 19.94 -21.53 -4.34
N LEU A 163 21.21 -21.85 -4.67
CA LEU A 163 22.03 -22.79 -3.88
C LEU A 163 22.24 -22.32 -2.45
N MET A 164 22.54 -21.03 -2.26
CA MET A 164 22.76 -20.44 -0.94
C MET A 164 21.48 -20.47 -0.09
N LEU A 165 20.35 -20.05 -0.66
CA LEU A 165 19.06 -20.06 0.06
C LEU A 165 18.57 -21.49 0.32
N LEU A 166 18.79 -22.44 -0.59
CA LEU A 166 18.49 -23.86 -0.35
C LEU A 166 19.25 -24.39 0.87
N LYS A 167 20.55 -24.08 0.98
CA LYS A 167 21.37 -24.48 2.14
C LYS A 167 20.81 -23.88 3.44
N ILE A 168 20.44 -22.60 3.45
CA ILE A 168 19.85 -21.95 4.62
C ILE A 168 18.48 -22.56 4.97
N ALA A 169 17.64 -22.84 3.97
CA ALA A 169 16.32 -23.44 4.14
C ALA A 169 16.40 -24.85 4.76
N LEU A 170 17.29 -25.72 4.25
CA LEU A 170 17.53 -27.06 4.80
C LEU A 170 18.01 -26.99 6.26
N LEU A 171 18.93 -26.08 6.58
CA LEU A 171 19.38 -25.86 7.96
C LEU A 171 18.25 -25.36 8.89
N ALA A 172 17.25 -24.66 8.35
CA ALA A 172 16.06 -24.21 9.05
C ALA A 172 14.90 -25.24 9.06
N ALA A 173 15.17 -26.51 8.73
CA ALA A 173 14.18 -27.59 8.65
C ALA A 173 13.06 -27.38 7.60
N VAL A 174 13.33 -26.62 6.54
CA VAL A 174 12.45 -26.58 5.37
C VAL A 174 12.57 -27.89 4.60
N GLU A 175 11.45 -28.56 4.41
CA GLU A 175 11.35 -29.78 3.62
C GLU A 175 11.32 -29.42 2.12
N PHE A 176 12.29 -29.90 1.33
CA PHE A 176 12.47 -29.46 -0.06
C PHE A 176 12.46 -30.64 -1.03
N HIS A 177 11.45 -30.67 -1.92
CA HIS A 177 11.22 -31.73 -2.89
C HIS A 177 11.47 -31.25 -4.32
N VAL A 178 12.27 -32.01 -5.06
CA VAL A 178 12.61 -31.76 -6.48
C VAL A 178 11.88 -32.72 -7.41
N ASN A 179 11.72 -32.34 -8.67
CA ASN A 179 10.94 -33.08 -9.67
C ASN A 179 9.46 -33.27 -9.28
N VAL A 180 8.91 -32.34 -8.48
CA VAL A 180 7.50 -32.32 -8.09
C VAL A 180 6.84 -31.09 -8.69
N GLU A 181 5.97 -31.31 -9.66
CA GLU A 181 5.16 -30.26 -10.29
C GLU A 181 3.81 -30.14 -9.59
N PHE A 182 3.45 -28.92 -9.20
CA PHE A 182 2.09 -28.59 -8.75
C PHE A 182 1.13 -28.55 -9.94
N VAL A 183 -0.04 -29.20 -9.80
CA VAL A 183 -1.09 -29.21 -10.83
C VAL A 183 -2.24 -28.29 -10.43
N LYS A 184 -2.88 -28.55 -9.28
CA LYS A 184 -3.97 -27.72 -8.74
C LYS A 184 -4.18 -27.93 -7.24
N LEU A 185 -5.01 -27.10 -6.62
CA LEU A 185 -5.51 -27.32 -5.26
C LEU A 185 -6.57 -28.43 -5.25
N LEU A 186 -6.57 -29.23 -4.18
CA LEU A 186 -7.59 -30.21 -3.86
C LEU A 186 -8.34 -29.76 -2.61
N GLU A 187 -9.65 -29.65 -2.74
CA GLU A 187 -10.52 -29.21 -1.65
C GLU A 187 -10.71 -30.32 -0.60
N PRO A 188 -10.99 -29.97 0.67
CA PRO A 188 -11.38 -30.94 1.69
C PRO A 188 -12.67 -31.69 1.29
N PRO A 189 -12.80 -32.99 1.63
CA PRO A 189 -14.00 -33.76 1.29
C PRO A 189 -15.21 -33.43 2.17
N GLU A 190 -16.41 -33.45 1.60
CA GLU A 190 -17.71 -33.12 2.24
C GLU A 190 -17.99 -33.90 3.55
N ASN A 191 -17.66 -35.19 3.58
CA ASN A 191 -18.26 -36.15 4.52
C ASN A 191 -17.44 -36.44 5.79
N GLN A 192 -16.63 -35.49 6.27
CA GLN A 192 -15.73 -35.72 7.42
C GLN A 192 -15.81 -34.58 8.45
N GLU A 193 -16.61 -34.79 9.50
CA GLU A 193 -16.76 -33.89 10.65
C GLU A 193 -15.41 -33.59 11.32
N ASN A 194 -14.82 -32.42 11.05
CA ASN A 194 -13.57 -31.87 11.61
C ASN A 194 -12.27 -32.70 11.51
N ASP A 195 -12.33 -34.02 11.35
CA ASP A 195 -11.20 -34.97 11.51
C ASP A 195 -10.64 -35.50 10.17
N GLY A 196 -11.21 -35.05 9.04
CA GLY A 196 -10.71 -35.36 7.70
C GLY A 196 -9.39 -34.66 7.32
N PRO A 197 -8.86 -34.88 6.09
CA PRO A 197 -7.70 -34.15 5.59
C PRO A 197 -8.08 -32.70 5.25
N GLY A 198 -7.14 -31.78 5.45
CA GLY A 198 -7.29 -30.37 5.04
C GLY A 198 -7.16 -30.16 3.53
N TRP A 199 -6.87 -28.92 3.16
CA TRP A 199 -6.53 -28.57 1.77
C TRP A 199 -5.24 -29.28 1.36
N ARG A 200 -5.24 -29.87 0.15
CA ARG A 200 -4.11 -30.62 -0.39
C ARG A 200 -3.73 -30.11 -1.79
N ALA A 201 -2.66 -30.64 -2.36
CA ALA A 201 -2.22 -30.33 -3.71
C ALA A 201 -2.29 -31.58 -4.59
N GLU A 202 -2.87 -31.45 -5.78
CA GLU A 202 -2.60 -32.40 -6.86
C GLU A 202 -1.21 -32.12 -7.40
N ILE A 203 -0.37 -33.15 -7.41
CA ILE A 203 1.03 -33.05 -7.83
C ILE A 203 1.39 -34.13 -8.85
N ARG A 204 2.46 -33.87 -9.60
CA ARG A 204 3.06 -34.83 -10.54
C ARG A 204 4.52 -35.08 -10.14
N PRO A 205 4.95 -36.34 -9.95
CA PRO A 205 4.14 -37.57 -10.05
C PRO A 205 3.21 -37.74 -8.84
N ALA A 206 2.08 -38.43 -9.05
CA ALA A 206 0.96 -38.45 -8.10
C ALA A 206 1.15 -39.41 -6.89
N ASP A 207 2.11 -40.32 -6.98
CA ASP A 207 2.55 -41.23 -5.92
C ASP A 207 3.54 -40.59 -4.94
N HIS A 208 3.98 -39.36 -5.21
CA HIS A 208 4.93 -38.65 -4.37
C HIS A 208 4.34 -38.31 -2.98
N PRO A 209 5.04 -38.53 -1.85
CA PRO A 209 4.48 -38.42 -0.50
C PRO A 209 3.75 -37.12 -0.17
N VAL A 210 4.21 -36.00 -0.74
CA VAL A 210 3.61 -34.66 -0.58
C VAL A 210 2.13 -34.59 -1.00
N ALA A 211 1.65 -35.47 -1.88
CA ALA A 211 0.24 -35.53 -2.29
C ALA A 211 -0.72 -35.77 -1.11
N ASN A 212 -0.22 -36.37 -0.02
CA ASN A 212 -0.99 -36.69 1.18
C ASN A 212 -0.86 -35.62 2.28
N ILE A 213 -0.01 -34.61 2.12
CA ILE A 213 0.20 -33.56 3.12
C ILE A 213 -0.89 -32.48 2.96
N ASP A 214 -1.58 -32.18 4.06
CA ASP A 214 -2.52 -31.07 4.17
C ASP A 214 -1.82 -29.77 4.62
N PHE A 215 -2.36 -28.62 4.24
CA PHE A 215 -1.78 -27.31 4.57
C PHE A 215 -2.83 -26.20 4.76
N ASP A 216 -2.53 -25.25 5.64
CA ASP A 216 -3.37 -24.09 5.97
C ASP A 216 -2.97 -22.84 5.16
N VAL A 217 -1.75 -22.85 4.61
CA VAL A 217 -1.17 -21.77 3.82
C VAL A 217 -0.54 -22.33 2.54
N VAL A 218 -0.79 -21.67 1.41
CA VAL A 218 -0.07 -21.95 0.15
C VAL A 218 0.49 -20.65 -0.47
N VAL A 219 1.75 -20.71 -0.91
CA VAL A 219 2.44 -19.56 -1.52
C VAL A 219 2.92 -19.91 -2.94
N GLY A 220 2.39 -19.22 -3.93
CA GLY A 220 2.82 -19.30 -5.33
C GLY A 220 4.08 -18.46 -5.56
N ALA A 221 5.22 -19.12 -5.78
CA ALA A 221 6.52 -18.52 -6.07
C ALA A 221 7.17 -19.14 -7.34
N ASP A 222 6.34 -19.68 -8.23
CA ASP A 222 6.67 -20.39 -9.48
C ASP A 222 6.93 -19.45 -10.68
N GLY A 223 6.87 -18.14 -10.44
CA GLY A 223 7.21 -17.07 -11.39
C GLY A 223 6.05 -16.70 -12.32
N ARG A 224 6.40 -16.24 -13.53
CA ARG A 224 5.47 -15.69 -14.55
C ARG A 224 4.19 -16.51 -14.77
N ARG A 225 4.29 -17.85 -14.72
CA ARG A 225 3.21 -18.76 -15.08
C ARG A 225 2.13 -18.98 -14.01
N ASN A 226 2.29 -18.45 -12.78
CA ASN A 226 1.38 -18.58 -11.63
C ASN A 226 0.30 -19.67 -11.75
N THR A 227 0.61 -20.85 -11.23
CA THR A 227 -0.28 -22.02 -11.20
C THR A 227 -1.42 -21.92 -10.18
N LEU A 228 -1.45 -20.91 -9.31
CA LEU A 228 -2.55 -20.70 -8.37
C LEU A 228 -3.71 -19.91 -8.98
N GLU A 229 -4.87 -20.55 -9.03
CA GLU A 229 -6.13 -19.96 -9.47
C GLU A 229 -6.68 -18.89 -8.50
N GLY A 230 -7.46 -17.95 -9.05
CA GLY A 230 -8.11 -16.87 -8.30
C GLY A 230 -7.37 -15.52 -8.36
N PHE A 231 -6.14 -15.51 -8.87
CA PHE A 231 -5.35 -14.29 -9.07
C PHE A 231 -5.46 -13.79 -10.51
N LYS A 232 -6.20 -12.70 -10.69
CA LYS A 232 -6.29 -12.01 -11.98
C LYS A 232 -4.98 -11.29 -12.29
N ARG A 233 -4.62 -11.23 -13.58
CA ARG A 233 -3.42 -10.54 -14.06
C ARG A 233 -3.78 -9.20 -14.70
N LYS A 234 -3.09 -8.14 -14.27
CA LYS A 234 -3.04 -6.85 -14.96
C LYS A 234 -1.79 -6.81 -15.83
N GLU A 235 -2.00 -6.67 -17.13
CA GLU A 235 -0.94 -6.40 -18.11
C GLU A 235 -0.64 -4.91 -18.20
N PHE A 236 0.63 -4.55 -18.14
CA PHE A 236 1.14 -3.21 -18.37
C PHE A 236 1.96 -3.22 -19.66
N ARG A 237 1.29 -2.91 -20.78
CA ARG A 237 1.92 -2.87 -22.11
C ARG A 237 2.58 -1.50 -22.35
N GLY A 238 3.89 -1.51 -22.52
CA GLY A 238 4.72 -0.37 -22.86
C GLY A 238 4.89 -0.18 -24.38
N LYS A 239 5.97 0.53 -24.76
CA LYS A 239 6.51 0.45 -26.13
C LYS A 239 7.13 -0.94 -26.34
N LEU A 240 7.21 -1.38 -27.60
CA LEU A 240 7.92 -2.62 -27.95
C LEU A 240 9.35 -2.56 -27.41
N ALA A 241 9.69 -3.50 -26.53
CA ALA A 241 11.00 -3.60 -25.91
C ALA A 241 11.45 -5.07 -25.96
N ILE A 242 12.59 -5.31 -26.62
CA ILE A 242 13.15 -6.65 -26.79
C ILE A 242 14.45 -6.71 -26.01
N ALA A 243 14.50 -7.57 -25.00
CA ALA A 243 15.70 -7.78 -24.20
C ALA A 243 16.50 -8.96 -24.72
N ILE A 244 17.83 -8.83 -24.69
CA ILE A 244 18.78 -9.91 -24.97
C ILE A 244 19.63 -10.07 -23.72
N THR A 245 19.76 -11.30 -23.23
CA THR A 245 20.75 -11.65 -22.21
C THR A 245 21.78 -12.58 -22.80
N ALA A 246 23.06 -12.34 -22.51
CA ALA A 246 24.17 -13.18 -22.91
C ALA A 246 25.09 -13.47 -21.71
N ASN A 247 25.59 -14.69 -21.61
CA ASN A 247 26.61 -15.09 -20.65
C ASN A 247 27.85 -15.59 -21.40
N PHE A 248 29.00 -14.97 -21.17
CA PHE A 248 30.30 -15.46 -21.65
C PHE A 248 31.10 -16.09 -20.52
N VAL A 249 32.03 -16.97 -20.86
CA VAL A 249 32.93 -17.63 -19.92
C VAL A 249 33.82 -16.59 -19.25
N ASN A 250 33.87 -16.61 -17.90
CA ASN A 250 34.81 -15.79 -17.13
C ASN A 250 35.98 -16.67 -16.67
N GLY A 251 37.14 -16.50 -17.29
CA GLY A 251 38.38 -17.20 -16.96
C GLY A 251 39.01 -16.75 -15.63
N ASN A 252 38.50 -15.67 -15.03
CA ASN A 252 39.05 -15.02 -13.83
C ASN A 252 40.52 -14.56 -14.02
N THR A 253 40.94 -14.28 -15.25
CA THR A 253 42.29 -13.76 -15.56
C THR A 253 42.47 -12.32 -15.06
N THR A 254 43.73 -11.87 -14.94
CA THR A 254 44.05 -10.50 -14.52
C THR A 254 43.67 -9.43 -15.55
N ALA A 255 43.47 -9.81 -16.83
CA ALA A 255 42.94 -8.93 -17.86
C ALA A 255 41.43 -8.73 -17.67
N GLU A 256 40.66 -9.82 -17.64
CA GLU A 256 39.22 -9.80 -17.36
C GLU A 256 38.90 -9.09 -16.03
N ALA A 257 39.71 -9.30 -14.99
CA ALA A 257 39.53 -8.68 -13.69
C ALA A 257 39.61 -7.14 -13.72
N LYS A 258 40.35 -6.55 -14.68
CA LYS A 258 40.51 -5.09 -14.81
C LYS A 258 39.36 -4.39 -15.55
N VAL A 259 38.64 -5.08 -16.43
CA VAL A 259 37.53 -4.49 -17.22
C VAL A 259 36.46 -3.93 -16.28
N GLU A 260 36.05 -2.68 -16.45
CA GLU A 260 35.04 -2.07 -15.57
C GLU A 260 33.62 -2.60 -15.88
N GLU A 261 32.78 -2.70 -14.85
CA GLU A 261 31.37 -3.09 -15.00
C GLU A 261 30.50 -1.93 -15.49
N ILE A 262 29.40 -2.25 -16.18
CA ILE A 262 28.47 -1.25 -16.72
C ILE A 262 27.19 -1.30 -15.89
N SER A 263 27.13 -0.46 -14.84
CA SER A 263 25.99 -0.34 -13.93
C SER A 263 24.80 0.39 -14.57
N GLY A 264 24.16 -0.21 -15.57
CA GLY A 264 22.89 0.31 -16.12
C GLY A 264 23.02 1.59 -16.93
N VAL A 265 23.91 1.62 -17.91
CA VAL A 265 24.06 2.78 -18.81
C VAL A 265 22.89 2.78 -19.81
N ALA A 266 21.84 3.52 -19.48
CA ALA A 266 20.73 3.77 -20.41
C ALA A 266 21.09 4.89 -21.42
N PHE A 267 20.50 4.83 -22.62
CA PHE A 267 20.68 5.82 -23.70
C PHE A 267 20.58 7.27 -23.23
N ILE A 268 19.64 7.53 -22.31
CA ILE A 268 19.37 8.86 -21.74
C ILE A 268 20.62 9.48 -21.06
N PHE A 269 21.49 8.66 -20.47
CA PHE A 269 22.66 9.12 -19.71
C PHE A 269 23.97 9.17 -20.52
N ASN A 270 24.09 8.35 -21.58
CA ASN A 270 25.29 8.30 -22.41
C ASN A 270 24.94 8.12 -23.90
N GLN A 271 24.24 9.12 -24.47
CA GLN A 271 23.79 9.08 -25.86
C GLN A 271 24.94 8.86 -26.84
N LYS A 272 26.12 9.45 -26.57
CA LYS A 272 27.30 9.32 -27.42
C LYS A 272 27.69 7.84 -27.60
N PHE A 273 27.88 7.10 -26.51
CA PHE A 273 28.23 5.66 -26.57
C PHE A 273 27.30 4.85 -27.47
N PHE A 274 25.98 5.11 -27.44
CA PHE A 274 25.02 4.37 -28.26
C PHE A 274 24.96 4.83 -29.73
N LEU A 275 25.28 6.10 -30.00
CA LEU A 275 25.43 6.60 -31.37
C LEU A 275 26.71 6.03 -31.99
N ASP A 276 27.83 6.08 -31.27
CA ASP A 276 29.12 5.50 -31.68
C ASP A 276 28.97 3.97 -31.92
N LEU A 277 28.33 3.23 -31.00
CA LEU A 277 27.99 1.80 -31.18
C LEU A 277 27.23 1.56 -32.48
N LYS A 278 26.20 2.36 -32.75
CA LYS A 278 25.36 2.21 -33.94
C LYS A 278 26.13 2.52 -35.23
N GLU A 279 27.00 3.52 -35.21
CA GLU A 279 27.82 3.92 -36.36
C GLU A 279 28.88 2.87 -36.69
N GLU A 280 29.54 2.29 -35.69
CA GLU A 280 30.59 1.27 -35.89
C GLU A 280 30.04 -0.13 -36.20
N THR A 281 28.94 -0.55 -35.54
CA THR A 281 28.47 -1.96 -35.57
C THR A 281 27.10 -2.15 -36.23
N GLY A 282 26.34 -1.06 -36.47
CA GLY A 282 24.92 -1.13 -36.87
C GLY A 282 23.95 -1.56 -35.76
N ILE A 283 24.43 -1.75 -34.53
CA ILE A 283 23.64 -2.19 -33.37
C ILE A 283 22.99 -0.98 -32.69
N ASP A 284 21.66 -0.96 -32.58
CA ASP A 284 20.90 0.14 -31.97
C ASP A 284 20.20 -0.32 -30.67
N LEU A 285 20.76 0.07 -29.52
CA LEU A 285 20.31 -0.29 -28.18
C LEU A 285 19.73 0.93 -27.43
N GLU A 286 18.83 0.65 -26.49
CA GLU A 286 18.29 1.63 -25.54
C GLU A 286 19.01 1.58 -24.17
N ASN A 287 19.62 0.44 -23.83
CA ASN A 287 20.32 0.20 -22.58
C ASN A 287 21.28 -0.99 -22.74
N ILE A 288 22.41 -0.97 -22.04
CA ILE A 288 23.30 -2.11 -21.85
C ILE A 288 23.81 -2.14 -20.40
N VAL A 289 23.81 -3.34 -19.82
CA VAL A 289 24.33 -3.64 -18.48
C VAL A 289 25.34 -4.77 -18.61
N TYR A 290 26.45 -4.66 -17.88
CA TYR A 290 27.48 -5.69 -17.79
C TYR A 290 27.84 -5.94 -16.32
N TYR A 291 27.75 -7.19 -15.89
CA TYR A 291 28.16 -7.68 -14.58
C TYR A 291 29.18 -8.80 -14.70
N LYS A 292 30.18 -8.80 -13.83
CA LYS A 292 31.28 -9.79 -13.78
C LYS A 292 31.10 -10.70 -12.57
N ASP A 293 30.27 -11.74 -12.73
CA ASP A 293 30.07 -12.79 -11.72
C ASP A 293 30.80 -14.07 -12.16
N ASN A 294 30.17 -15.25 -12.06
CA ASN A 294 30.74 -16.52 -12.54
C ASN A 294 30.78 -16.60 -14.08
N THR A 295 30.06 -15.69 -14.75
CA THR A 295 30.07 -15.42 -16.19
C THR A 295 30.25 -13.92 -16.38
N HIS A 296 30.74 -13.50 -17.56
CA HIS A 296 30.57 -12.12 -18.01
C HIS A 296 29.14 -12.02 -18.53
N TYR A 297 28.27 -11.44 -17.71
CA TYR A 297 26.83 -11.35 -17.98
C TYR A 297 26.49 -10.00 -18.58
N PHE A 298 25.81 -10.02 -19.72
CA PHE A 298 25.26 -8.84 -20.37
C PHE A 298 23.73 -8.94 -20.43
N VAL A 299 23.06 -7.82 -20.16
CA VAL A 299 21.65 -7.63 -20.55
C VAL A 299 21.51 -6.29 -21.27
N MET A 300 20.88 -6.34 -22.44
CA MET A 300 20.70 -5.20 -23.33
C MET A 300 19.25 -5.15 -23.84
N THR A 301 18.75 -3.96 -24.12
CA THR A 301 17.44 -3.77 -24.76
C THR A 301 17.63 -3.22 -26.15
N ALA A 302 17.36 -4.06 -27.16
CA ALA A 302 17.60 -3.77 -28.57
C ALA A 302 16.33 -3.25 -29.26
N LYS A 303 16.49 -2.34 -30.22
CA LYS A 303 15.37 -1.85 -31.05
C LYS A 303 15.06 -2.87 -32.14
N LYS A 304 13.76 -3.15 -32.36
CA LYS A 304 13.28 -4.10 -33.38
C LYS A 304 13.95 -3.91 -34.75
N GLN A 305 14.10 -2.66 -35.21
CA GLN A 305 14.68 -2.38 -36.52
C GLN A 305 16.12 -2.87 -36.63
N SER A 306 16.97 -2.64 -35.63
CA SER A 306 18.37 -3.12 -35.66
C SER A 306 18.46 -4.65 -35.65
N LEU A 307 17.51 -5.34 -35.01
CA LEU A 307 17.44 -6.81 -35.05
C LEU A 307 17.00 -7.35 -36.41
N LEU A 308 16.13 -6.63 -37.13
CA LEU A 308 15.78 -6.94 -38.52
C LEU A 308 16.96 -6.64 -39.47
N ASP A 309 17.58 -5.46 -39.33
CA ASP A 309 18.69 -5.00 -40.17
C ASP A 309 19.93 -5.92 -40.04
N LYS A 310 20.21 -6.42 -38.83
CA LYS A 310 21.29 -7.41 -38.57
C LYS A 310 20.86 -8.87 -38.80
N GLY A 311 19.65 -9.11 -39.32
CA GLY A 311 19.14 -10.45 -39.65
C GLY A 311 18.91 -11.39 -38.46
N VAL A 312 18.85 -10.87 -37.23
CA VAL A 312 18.52 -11.62 -36.00
C VAL A 312 17.06 -12.02 -36.00
N ILE A 313 16.18 -11.13 -36.45
CA ILE A 313 14.75 -11.40 -36.69
C ILE A 313 14.57 -11.55 -38.20
N ILE A 314 13.95 -12.65 -38.63
CA ILE A 314 13.81 -13.01 -40.05
C ILE A 314 12.63 -12.27 -40.70
N HIS A 315 11.50 -12.20 -40.01
CA HIS A 315 10.28 -11.53 -40.48
C HIS A 315 9.70 -10.58 -39.42
N ASP A 316 9.21 -9.43 -39.87
CA ASP A 316 8.56 -8.43 -39.01
C ASP A 316 7.09 -8.79 -38.74
N TYR A 317 6.84 -9.57 -37.69
CA TYR A 317 5.50 -9.85 -37.20
C TYR A 317 4.98 -8.77 -36.25
N ILE A 318 3.68 -8.47 -36.37
CA ILE A 318 2.98 -7.51 -35.48
C ILE A 318 2.82 -8.07 -34.07
N ASP A 319 2.57 -9.37 -33.96
CA ASP A 319 2.46 -10.09 -32.69
C ASP A 319 3.84 -10.39 -32.10
N THR A 320 4.01 -10.14 -30.80
CA THR A 320 5.33 -10.25 -30.14
C THR A 320 5.73 -11.69 -29.84
N GLU A 321 4.79 -12.62 -29.65
CA GLU A 321 5.08 -14.04 -29.47
C GLU A 321 5.57 -14.67 -30.79
N MET A 322 4.92 -14.35 -31.90
CA MET A 322 5.37 -14.72 -33.25
C MET A 322 6.71 -14.06 -33.63
N LEU A 323 6.88 -12.76 -33.33
CA LEU A 323 8.10 -12.00 -33.60
C LEU A 323 9.33 -12.62 -32.92
N LEU A 324 9.19 -13.06 -31.67
CA LEU A 324 10.27 -13.66 -30.86
C LEU A 324 10.22 -15.20 -30.85
N SER A 325 9.44 -15.82 -31.73
CA SER A 325 9.36 -17.27 -31.87
C SER A 325 10.71 -17.85 -32.32
N SER A 326 11.05 -19.07 -31.85
CA SER A 326 12.29 -19.76 -32.23
C SER A 326 12.41 -20.06 -33.72
N THR A 327 11.30 -20.02 -34.46
CA THR A 327 11.25 -20.13 -35.93
C THR A 327 11.56 -18.82 -36.65
N ASN A 328 11.42 -17.68 -35.98
CA ASN A 328 11.64 -16.34 -36.55
C ASN A 328 12.95 -15.69 -36.08
N VAL A 329 13.62 -16.28 -35.08
CA VAL A 329 14.92 -15.83 -34.56
C VAL A 329 16.05 -16.64 -35.19
N ASN A 330 16.93 -15.97 -35.92
CA ASN A 330 18.17 -16.57 -36.41
C ASN A 330 19.19 -16.63 -35.26
N GLN A 331 19.42 -17.84 -34.74
CA GLN A 331 20.31 -18.06 -33.60
C GLN A 331 21.78 -17.68 -33.88
N GLU A 332 22.27 -17.86 -35.11
CA GLU A 332 23.66 -17.51 -35.45
C GLU A 332 23.86 -15.99 -35.49
N ALA A 333 22.92 -15.27 -36.11
CA ALA A 333 22.89 -13.81 -36.09
C ALA A 333 22.73 -13.25 -34.68
N LEU A 334 21.91 -13.88 -33.82
CA LEU A 334 21.76 -13.52 -32.40
C LEU A 334 23.08 -13.64 -31.64
N LEU A 335 23.85 -14.71 -31.87
CA LEU A 335 25.17 -14.91 -31.26
C LEU A 335 26.17 -13.85 -31.73
N GLY A 336 26.16 -13.50 -33.02
CA GLY A 336 26.97 -12.41 -33.57
C GLY A 336 26.63 -11.07 -32.92
N TYR A 337 25.35 -10.68 -32.95
CA TYR A 337 24.83 -9.44 -32.38
C TYR A 337 25.17 -9.27 -30.90
N ALA A 338 24.94 -10.32 -30.09
CA ALA A 338 25.21 -10.27 -28.66
C ALA A 338 26.72 -10.20 -28.34
N ARG A 339 27.57 -10.86 -29.13
CA ARG A 339 29.03 -10.79 -28.97
C ARG A 339 29.56 -9.40 -29.31
N GLU A 340 29.19 -8.87 -30.48
CA GLU A 340 29.64 -7.57 -30.99
C GLU A 340 29.22 -6.42 -30.06
N ALA A 341 27.99 -6.44 -29.53
CA ALA A 341 27.53 -5.48 -28.53
C ALA A 341 28.29 -5.57 -27.18
N ALA A 342 28.67 -6.77 -26.76
CA ALA A 342 29.43 -6.99 -25.52
C ALA A 342 30.91 -6.56 -25.66
N ASP A 343 31.50 -6.79 -26.83
CA ASP A 343 32.89 -6.44 -27.15
C ASP A 343 33.06 -4.91 -27.19
N PHE A 344 32.23 -4.23 -27.98
CA PHE A 344 32.15 -2.77 -28.00
C PHE A 344 31.84 -2.20 -26.61
N GLY A 345 30.85 -2.78 -25.90
CA GLY A 345 30.45 -2.35 -24.56
C GLY A 345 31.59 -2.38 -23.54
N THR A 346 32.56 -3.28 -23.69
CA THR A 346 33.74 -3.38 -22.82
C THR A 346 34.98 -2.69 -23.40
N ASN A 347 34.83 -1.88 -24.45
CA ASN A 347 35.91 -1.23 -25.20
C ASN A 347 36.98 -2.24 -25.68
N TYR A 348 36.54 -3.43 -26.11
CA TYR A 348 37.40 -4.51 -26.60
C TYR A 348 38.46 -4.99 -25.58
N GLN A 349 38.19 -4.84 -24.27
CA GLN A 349 39.13 -5.20 -23.20
C GLN A 349 38.98 -6.65 -22.70
N LEU A 350 37.89 -7.34 -23.04
CA LEU A 350 37.71 -8.77 -22.71
C LEU A 350 38.51 -9.62 -23.72
N PRO A 351 39.46 -10.47 -23.28
CA PRO A 351 40.36 -11.19 -24.22
C PRO A 351 39.65 -12.17 -25.18
N THR A 352 38.53 -12.75 -24.73
CA THR A 352 37.76 -13.79 -25.43
C THR A 352 36.30 -13.70 -25.03
N LEU A 353 35.39 -13.77 -26.01
CA LEU A 353 33.93 -13.78 -25.81
C LEU A 353 33.33 -15.12 -26.25
N ASP A 354 33.78 -16.17 -25.59
CA ASP A 354 33.22 -17.52 -25.70
C ASP A 354 31.95 -17.62 -24.87
N PHE A 355 30.86 -18.07 -25.47
CA PHE A 355 29.59 -18.22 -24.76
C PHE A 355 29.68 -19.30 -23.68
N ALA A 356 29.16 -18.99 -22.49
CA ALA A 356 28.88 -20.01 -21.49
C ALA A 356 27.80 -20.97 -22.02
N ILE A 357 27.70 -22.15 -21.42
CA ILE A 357 26.74 -23.17 -21.82
C ILE A 357 25.50 -23.13 -20.90
N ASN A 358 24.32 -23.11 -21.53
CA ASN A 358 23.03 -23.09 -20.86
C ASN A 358 22.56 -24.51 -20.45
N ALA A 359 21.39 -24.59 -19.83
CA ALA A 359 20.79 -25.85 -19.36
C ALA A 359 20.61 -26.93 -20.45
N CYS A 360 20.53 -26.53 -21.72
CA CYS A 360 20.25 -27.40 -22.87
C CYS A 360 21.52 -27.77 -23.65
N GLY A 361 22.72 -27.42 -23.16
CA GLY A 361 23.99 -27.67 -23.86
C GLY A 361 24.27 -26.68 -25.00
N GLN A 362 23.52 -25.58 -25.10
CA GLN A 362 23.66 -24.56 -26.13
C GLN A 362 24.37 -23.30 -25.60
N PRO A 363 24.93 -22.45 -26.47
CA PRO A 363 25.40 -21.11 -26.11
C PRO A 363 24.33 -20.31 -25.33
N ASP A 364 24.73 -19.69 -24.22
CA ASP A 364 23.85 -19.04 -23.26
C ASP A 364 23.52 -17.60 -23.68
N VAL A 365 22.75 -17.48 -24.76
CA VAL A 365 22.09 -16.26 -25.23
C VAL A 365 20.58 -16.50 -25.36
N ALA A 366 19.76 -15.52 -24.97
CA ALA A 366 18.31 -15.61 -25.06
C ALA A 366 17.65 -14.23 -25.28
N MET A 367 16.53 -14.23 -26.01
CA MET A 367 15.68 -13.05 -26.24
C MET A 367 14.41 -13.11 -25.38
N PHE A 368 13.92 -11.97 -24.92
CA PHE A 368 12.74 -11.85 -24.08
C PHE A 368 11.88 -10.64 -24.46
N ASP A 369 10.56 -10.80 -24.37
CA ASP A 369 9.62 -9.69 -24.49
C ASP A 369 9.56 -8.88 -23.18
N PHE A 370 9.91 -7.60 -23.25
CA PHE A 370 9.73 -6.61 -22.18
C PHE A 370 8.60 -5.62 -22.49
N THR A 371 7.87 -5.81 -23.59
CA THR A 371 6.74 -4.96 -24.00
C THR A 371 5.60 -5.05 -22.99
N SER A 372 5.31 -6.26 -22.49
CA SER A 372 4.23 -6.52 -21.55
C SER A 372 4.76 -7.07 -20.23
N MET A 373 4.61 -6.28 -19.16
CA MET A 373 4.87 -6.70 -17.79
C MET A 373 3.57 -7.04 -17.08
N TYR A 374 3.55 -8.11 -16.29
CA TYR A 374 2.35 -8.57 -15.57
C TYR A 374 2.49 -8.34 -14.06
N ALA A 375 1.38 -7.95 -13.43
CA ALA A 375 1.22 -7.99 -11.97
C ALA A 375 -0.10 -8.64 -11.60
N SER A 376 -0.17 -9.22 -10.40
CA SER A 376 -1.44 -9.70 -9.85
C SER A 376 -2.35 -8.51 -9.47
N GLU A 377 -3.66 -8.67 -9.53
CA GLU A 377 -4.60 -7.67 -9.00
C GLU A 377 -4.51 -7.54 -7.49
N ASN A 378 -4.27 -8.66 -6.81
CA ASN A 378 -4.16 -8.85 -5.38
C ASN A 378 -2.96 -9.74 -5.05
N ALA A 379 -2.31 -9.52 -3.93
CA ALA A 379 -1.20 -10.33 -3.44
C ALA A 379 -1.63 -11.57 -2.66
N ALA A 380 -2.82 -11.55 -2.05
CA ALA A 380 -3.38 -12.69 -1.33
C ALA A 380 -4.90 -12.81 -1.52
N LEU A 381 -5.41 -14.00 -1.21
CA LEU A 381 -6.83 -14.31 -1.06
C LEU A 381 -6.98 -15.41 0.02
N VAL A 382 -8.19 -15.60 0.53
CA VAL A 382 -8.53 -16.73 1.41
C VAL A 382 -9.60 -17.55 0.72
N ARG A 383 -9.41 -18.87 0.70
CA ARG A 383 -10.45 -19.84 0.33
C ARG A 383 -11.00 -20.48 1.59
N GLU A 384 -12.27 -20.83 1.58
CA GLU A 384 -12.91 -21.60 2.66
C GLU A 384 -13.83 -22.65 2.05
N CYS A 385 -13.68 -23.90 2.50
CA CYS A 385 -14.52 -25.02 2.06
C CYS A 385 -14.73 -25.95 3.26
N PHE A 386 -15.99 -26.34 3.52
CA PHE A 386 -16.41 -27.12 4.71
C PHE A 386 -15.83 -26.63 6.05
N GLY A 387 -15.74 -25.31 6.24
CA GLY A 387 -15.20 -24.68 7.45
C GLY A 387 -13.67 -24.72 7.59
N ARG A 388 -12.95 -25.26 6.60
CA ARG A 388 -11.48 -25.24 6.55
C ARG A 388 -11.01 -24.09 5.67
N GLN A 389 -10.28 -23.17 6.28
CA GLN A 389 -9.72 -22.01 5.59
C GLN A 389 -8.32 -22.31 5.04
N LEU A 390 -8.02 -21.74 3.88
CA LEU A 390 -6.71 -21.77 3.23
C LEU A 390 -6.29 -20.34 2.88
N LEU A 391 -5.18 -19.90 3.44
CA LEU A 391 -4.55 -18.63 3.08
C LEU A 391 -3.67 -18.81 1.84
N VAL A 392 -3.96 -18.07 0.78
CA VAL A 392 -3.30 -18.19 -0.53
C VAL A 392 -2.59 -16.89 -0.85
N ALA A 393 -1.29 -16.92 -1.18
CA ALA A 393 -0.52 -15.71 -1.50
C ALA A 393 0.47 -15.88 -2.66
N LEU A 394 0.85 -14.78 -3.31
CA LEU A 394 1.86 -14.74 -4.37
C LEU A 394 3.11 -13.94 -3.94
N VAL A 395 4.29 -14.41 -4.35
CA VAL A 395 5.60 -13.81 -4.00
C VAL A 395 6.61 -13.88 -5.15
N GLY A 396 7.30 -12.77 -5.42
CA GLY A 396 8.32 -12.68 -6.49
C GLY A 396 7.69 -12.35 -7.85
N ASP A 397 8.26 -12.88 -8.93
CA ASP A 397 7.77 -12.64 -10.30
C ASP A 397 6.33 -13.17 -10.51
N SER A 398 5.86 -14.11 -9.69
CA SER A 398 4.46 -14.52 -9.66
C SER A 398 3.55 -13.44 -9.07
N LEU A 399 4.04 -12.49 -8.29
CA LEU A 399 3.26 -11.35 -7.77
C LEU A 399 3.37 -10.14 -8.71
N LEU A 400 4.59 -9.75 -9.05
CA LEU A 400 4.91 -8.55 -9.81
C LEU A 400 6.17 -8.82 -10.63
N GLU A 401 6.04 -8.82 -11.96
CA GLU A 401 7.18 -9.02 -12.85
C GLU A 401 8.16 -7.83 -12.77
N PRO A 402 9.48 -8.09 -12.65
CA PRO A 402 10.49 -7.04 -12.60
C PRO A 402 11.00 -6.66 -13.99
N PHE A 403 11.20 -5.37 -14.22
CA PHE A 403 12.02 -4.89 -15.33
C PHE A 403 13.51 -5.07 -14.96
N TRP A 404 14.18 -6.04 -15.57
CA TRP A 404 15.53 -6.48 -15.15
C TRP A 404 16.60 -5.38 -15.18
N PRO A 405 16.64 -4.46 -16.17
CA PRO A 405 17.65 -3.39 -16.20
C PRO A 405 17.54 -2.37 -15.07
N MET A 406 16.43 -2.35 -14.31
CA MET A 406 16.29 -1.55 -13.07
C MET A 406 16.68 -2.34 -11.81
N GLY A 407 17.08 -3.61 -11.92
CA GLY A 407 17.53 -4.42 -10.79
C GLY A 407 16.50 -4.64 -9.67
N THR A 408 15.20 -4.53 -9.98
CA THR A 408 14.12 -4.51 -8.96
C THR A 408 13.70 -5.89 -8.46
N GLY A 409 13.99 -6.97 -9.19
CA GLY A 409 13.41 -8.30 -8.97
C GLY A 409 13.70 -8.91 -7.61
N CYS A 410 14.97 -9.09 -7.26
CA CYS A 410 15.35 -9.68 -5.97
C CYS A 410 14.84 -8.83 -4.79
N ALA A 411 14.92 -7.50 -4.91
CA ALA A 411 14.46 -6.58 -3.89
C ALA A 411 12.93 -6.65 -3.68
N ARG A 412 12.13 -6.48 -4.72
CA ARG A 412 10.66 -6.52 -4.58
C ARG A 412 10.17 -7.92 -4.22
N GLY A 413 10.83 -8.97 -4.71
CA GLY A 413 10.56 -10.34 -4.31
C GLY A 413 10.82 -10.61 -2.83
N PHE A 414 11.92 -10.11 -2.26
CA PHE A 414 12.24 -10.28 -0.84
C PHE A 414 11.34 -9.42 0.06
N LEU A 415 10.99 -8.20 -0.35
CA LEU A 415 9.98 -7.40 0.36
C LEU A 415 8.63 -8.14 0.40
N ALA A 416 8.17 -8.70 -0.73
CA ALA A 416 6.96 -9.50 -0.78
C ALA A 416 7.04 -10.79 0.07
N ALA A 417 8.23 -11.41 0.19
CA ALA A 417 8.45 -12.54 1.09
C ALA A 417 8.27 -12.13 2.56
N PHE A 418 8.82 -10.99 2.99
CA PHE A 418 8.63 -10.46 4.33
C PHE A 418 7.17 -10.08 4.62
N ASP A 419 6.49 -9.44 3.67
CA ASP A 419 5.06 -9.08 3.81
C ASP A 419 4.17 -10.32 3.92
N SER A 420 4.54 -11.40 3.23
CA SER A 420 3.79 -12.66 3.27
C SER A 420 4.09 -13.45 4.55
N ALA A 421 5.32 -13.42 5.06
CA ALA A 421 5.65 -13.96 6.37
C ALA A 421 4.96 -13.19 7.51
N TRP A 422 4.87 -11.87 7.42
CA TRP A 422 4.08 -11.04 8.34
C TRP A 422 2.59 -11.41 8.30
N MET A 423 2.03 -11.55 7.09
CA MET A 423 0.64 -11.97 6.90
C MET A 423 0.35 -13.36 7.51
N VAL A 424 1.24 -14.35 7.32
CA VAL A 424 1.10 -15.68 7.95
C VAL A 424 1.24 -15.61 9.47
N LYS A 425 2.12 -14.76 10.01
CA LYS A 425 2.18 -14.49 11.46
C LYS A 425 0.86 -13.92 11.98
N ARG A 426 0.24 -12.98 11.28
CA ARG A 426 -1.07 -12.39 11.66
C ARG A 426 -2.20 -13.41 11.62
N TRP A 427 -2.19 -14.27 10.61
CA TRP A 427 -3.09 -15.42 10.48
C TRP A 427 -2.97 -16.36 11.68
N ALA A 428 -1.76 -16.78 12.03
CA ALA A 428 -1.49 -17.63 13.20
C ALA A 428 -1.83 -16.94 14.54
N GLU A 429 -1.78 -15.60 14.61
CA GLU A 429 -2.24 -14.81 15.75
C GLU A 429 -3.79 -14.72 15.87
N GLY A 430 -4.55 -15.37 14.97
CA GLY A 430 -6.02 -15.44 15.01
C GLY A 430 -6.74 -14.19 14.50
N MET A 431 -6.05 -13.34 13.72
CA MET A 431 -6.66 -12.18 13.07
C MET A 431 -7.66 -12.62 11.99
N THR A 432 -8.75 -11.87 11.79
CA THR A 432 -9.80 -12.32 10.85
C THR A 432 -9.30 -12.31 9.39
N PRO A 433 -9.80 -13.20 8.51
CA PRO A 433 -9.37 -13.26 7.12
C PRO A 433 -9.40 -11.91 6.39
N LEU A 434 -10.43 -11.09 6.63
CA LEU A 434 -10.56 -9.77 6.01
C LEU A 434 -9.53 -8.76 6.51
N GLU A 435 -9.14 -8.82 7.78
CA GLU A 435 -8.10 -7.95 8.35
C GLU A 435 -6.71 -8.34 7.85
N VAL A 436 -6.41 -9.64 7.79
CA VAL A 436 -5.15 -10.19 7.24
C VAL A 436 -4.98 -9.78 5.78
N LEU A 437 -6.02 -9.95 4.95
CA LEU A 437 -6.02 -9.52 3.55
C LEU A 437 -5.91 -8.00 3.43
N ALA A 438 -6.65 -7.24 4.26
CA ALA A 438 -6.56 -5.78 4.24
C ALA A 438 -5.13 -5.30 4.58
N GLU A 439 -4.47 -5.82 5.61
CA GLU A 439 -3.08 -5.45 5.90
C GLU A 439 -2.13 -5.81 4.75
N ARG A 440 -2.22 -7.04 4.21
CA ARG A 440 -1.37 -7.51 3.10
C ARG A 440 -1.46 -6.66 1.84
N GLU A 441 -2.66 -6.18 1.52
CA GLU A 441 -2.95 -5.41 0.30
C GLU A 441 -2.59 -3.94 0.43
N SER A 442 -2.58 -3.38 1.65
CA SER A 442 -1.97 -2.07 1.90
C SER A 442 -0.47 -2.09 1.59
N LEU A 443 0.24 -3.15 2.01
CA LEU A 443 1.66 -3.35 1.70
C LEU A 443 1.87 -3.55 0.19
N TYR A 444 1.02 -4.35 -0.46
CA TYR A 444 1.13 -4.61 -1.89
C TYR A 444 1.03 -3.33 -2.75
N ARG A 445 0.16 -2.37 -2.41
CA ARG A 445 0.06 -1.09 -3.15
C ARG A 445 1.35 -0.26 -3.16
N ILE A 446 2.19 -0.40 -2.13
CA ILE A 446 3.47 0.30 -2.01
C ILE A 446 4.55 -0.40 -2.86
N LEU A 447 4.49 -1.73 -2.97
CA LEU A 447 5.56 -2.55 -3.54
C LEU A 447 6.04 -2.12 -4.95
N PRO A 448 5.18 -1.80 -5.95
CA PRO A 448 5.63 -1.36 -7.28
C PRO A 448 6.34 0.00 -7.29
N GLN A 449 6.14 0.81 -6.25
CA GLN A 449 6.73 2.16 -6.11
C GLN A 449 8.04 2.14 -5.32
N THR A 450 8.40 1.03 -4.69
CA THR A 450 9.64 0.91 -3.90
C THR A 450 10.88 1.18 -4.76
N THR A 451 11.82 1.94 -4.21
CA THR A 451 13.17 2.19 -4.74
C THR A 451 14.17 2.13 -3.59
N THR A 452 15.46 2.18 -3.88
CA THR A 452 16.50 2.31 -2.86
C THR A 452 16.37 3.57 -2.00
N GLU A 453 15.67 4.61 -2.48
CA GLU A 453 15.55 5.93 -1.84
C GLU A 453 14.39 6.01 -0.85
N ASN A 454 13.26 5.38 -1.15
CA ASN A 454 12.00 5.55 -0.40
C ASN A 454 11.71 4.45 0.64
N ILE A 455 12.48 3.37 0.65
CA ILE A 455 12.50 2.40 1.75
C ILE A 455 13.36 2.90 2.92
N ALA A 456 13.10 2.39 4.13
CA ALA A 456 13.86 2.76 5.32
C ALA A 456 15.36 2.45 5.15
N LYS A 457 16.24 3.35 5.59
CA LYS A 457 17.70 3.21 5.37
C LYS A 457 18.43 2.39 6.43
N ASN A 458 17.80 2.12 7.57
CA ASN A 458 18.41 1.39 8.68
C ASN A 458 18.25 -0.13 8.49
N PHE A 459 19.08 -0.71 7.63
CA PHE A 459 18.99 -2.13 7.25
C PHE A 459 19.29 -3.09 8.42
N GLU A 460 19.92 -2.64 9.50
CA GLU A 460 20.13 -3.44 10.71
C GLU A 460 18.84 -3.71 11.48
N GLN A 461 17.84 -2.82 11.34
CA GLN A 461 16.53 -2.93 11.99
C GLN A 461 15.47 -3.62 11.13
N TYR A 462 15.81 -4.08 9.92
CA TYR A 462 14.86 -4.74 9.01
C TYR A 462 14.39 -6.10 9.54
N THR A 463 13.09 -6.22 9.77
CA THR A 463 12.42 -7.47 10.14
C THR A 463 11.23 -7.74 9.21
N ILE A 464 10.47 -8.80 9.48
CA ILE A 464 9.17 -9.01 8.84
C ILE A 464 8.15 -7.91 9.16
N ASP A 465 8.28 -7.17 10.26
CA ASP A 465 7.42 -6.04 10.59
C ASP A 465 7.54 -4.95 9.49
N PRO A 466 6.46 -4.63 8.75
CA PRO A 466 6.51 -3.66 7.66
C PRO A 466 6.85 -2.25 8.13
N GLY A 467 6.58 -1.89 9.40
CA GLY A 467 6.97 -0.61 9.98
C GLY A 467 8.49 -0.39 10.03
N THR A 468 9.28 -1.46 10.02
CA THR A 468 10.76 -1.37 9.93
C THR A 468 11.27 -1.09 8.51
N ARG A 469 10.41 -1.23 7.50
CA ARG A 469 10.77 -1.22 6.06
C ARG A 469 10.15 -0.05 5.29
N TYR A 470 8.93 0.35 5.63
CA TYR A 470 8.13 1.36 4.93
C TYR A 470 7.85 2.59 5.81
N PRO A 471 8.60 3.70 5.65
CA PRO A 471 8.48 4.87 6.54
C PRO A 471 7.11 5.57 6.54
N ASN A 472 6.35 5.47 5.45
CA ASN A 472 5.10 6.21 5.23
C ASN A 472 3.88 5.28 5.14
N LEU A 473 3.85 4.20 5.92
CA LEU A 473 2.76 3.22 5.87
C LEU A 473 1.43 3.80 6.39
N ILE A 474 0.48 4.05 5.48
CA ILE A 474 -0.87 4.54 5.84
C ILE A 474 -1.73 3.34 6.27
N SER A 475 -2.17 3.35 7.54
CA SER A 475 -2.81 2.21 8.23
C SER A 475 -4.29 1.95 7.86
N THR A 476 -4.82 2.51 6.77
CA THR A 476 -6.24 2.34 6.36
C THR A 476 -6.35 1.48 5.11
N CYS A 477 -7.03 0.33 5.20
CA CYS A 477 -7.20 -0.57 4.05
C CYS A 477 -8.64 -1.06 3.81
N VAL A 478 -8.81 -1.89 2.78
CA VAL A 478 -9.94 -1.89 1.84
C VAL A 478 -10.59 -3.28 1.77
N ARG A 479 -11.92 -3.32 1.64
CA ARG A 479 -12.78 -4.48 1.96
C ARG A 479 -13.13 -5.46 0.80
N HIS A 480 -12.28 -5.69 -0.20
CA HIS A 480 -12.75 -6.22 -1.51
C HIS A 480 -12.21 -7.59 -2.01
N LEU A 481 -11.63 -8.45 -1.16
CA LEU A 481 -10.85 -9.63 -1.63
C LEU A 481 -11.23 -10.99 -1.00
N TYR A 482 -12.49 -11.19 -0.62
CA TYR A 482 -13.00 -12.51 -0.22
C TYR A 482 -13.67 -13.20 -1.43
N ILE A 483 -13.20 -14.39 -1.79
CA ILE A 483 -13.71 -15.20 -2.92
C ILE A 483 -14.12 -16.56 -2.38
N ASN A 484 -15.42 -16.84 -2.29
CA ASN A 484 -15.90 -18.21 -2.08
C ASN A 484 -15.78 -18.99 -3.40
N GLY A 485 -15.50 -20.29 -3.31
CA GLY A 485 -15.28 -21.19 -4.45
C GLY A 485 -16.56 -21.63 -5.16
N GLU A 486 -17.34 -20.70 -5.73
CA GLU A 486 -18.47 -21.04 -6.60
C GLU A 486 -18.51 -20.13 -7.84
N LEU A 487 -18.40 -20.70 -9.04
CA LEU A 487 -18.60 -19.99 -10.31
C LEU A 487 -19.18 -20.89 -11.41
N PRO A 488 -20.16 -20.43 -12.21
CA PRO A 488 -21.18 -19.39 -11.98
C PRO A 488 -22.57 -20.03 -11.77
N VAL A 489 -23.52 -19.45 -11.02
CA VAL A 489 -24.10 -18.11 -11.26
C VAL A 489 -24.39 -17.37 -9.94
N LYS A 490 -23.82 -16.15 -9.83
CA LYS A 490 -24.16 -15.07 -8.88
C LYS A 490 -24.10 -15.38 -7.36
N SER A 491 -22.86 -15.29 -6.86
CA SER A 491 -22.48 -14.60 -5.61
C SER A 491 -22.97 -15.12 -4.24
N CYS A 492 -22.20 -16.08 -3.71
CA CYS A 492 -21.44 -15.95 -2.46
C CYS A 492 -22.15 -15.73 -1.10
N SER A 493 -22.06 -16.78 -0.28
CA SER A 493 -21.88 -16.81 1.19
C SER A 493 -22.99 -16.29 2.12
N LEU A 494 -23.76 -17.25 2.63
CA LEU A 494 -24.10 -17.38 4.06
C LEU A 494 -22.80 -17.71 4.84
N GLU A 495 -22.45 -16.96 5.89
CA GLU A 495 -22.69 -17.25 7.32
C GLU A 495 -21.77 -18.27 7.99
N ARG A 496 -21.01 -17.78 8.99
CA ARG A 496 -21.16 -18.13 10.41
C ARG A 496 -20.54 -16.99 11.25
N ASN A 497 -21.22 -16.36 12.21
CA ASN A 497 -21.70 -16.87 13.50
C ASN A 497 -20.60 -17.67 14.23
N GLY A 498 -19.92 -17.19 15.28
CA GLY A 498 -20.02 -15.93 16.01
C GLY A 498 -20.01 -16.15 17.53
N THR A 499 -19.65 -15.11 18.30
CA THR A 499 -19.59 -15.07 19.79
C THR A 499 -18.41 -15.84 20.41
N ILE A 500 -17.75 -15.42 21.51
CA ILE A 500 -18.33 -14.90 22.77
C ILE A 500 -17.55 -13.70 23.37
N ARG A 501 -18.28 -12.56 23.47
CA ARG A 501 -18.36 -11.56 24.57
C ARG A 501 -17.09 -10.94 25.19
N ARG A 502 -17.01 -9.59 25.15
CA ARG A 502 -17.27 -8.60 26.26
C ARG A 502 -16.90 -7.17 25.76
N PRO A 503 -17.14 -6.06 26.51
CA PRO A 503 -18.49 -5.49 26.70
C PRO A 503 -18.61 -3.96 26.42
N VAL A 504 -19.82 -3.53 26.03
CA VAL A 504 -20.50 -2.27 26.44
C VAL A 504 -19.91 -0.89 26.01
N ASN A 505 -20.81 -0.13 25.33
CA ASN A 505 -20.86 1.33 25.13
C ASN A 505 -19.83 2.03 24.23
N LEU A 506 -20.29 2.56 23.09
CA LEU A 506 -20.38 4.01 22.80
C LEU A 506 -21.17 4.28 21.50
N ALA A 507 -21.96 5.36 21.50
CA ALA A 507 -22.62 6.03 20.36
C ALA A 507 -23.25 5.16 19.22
N ARG A 508 -24.59 5.05 19.23
CA ARG A 508 -25.40 4.41 18.18
C ARG A 508 -25.39 5.25 16.88
N ARG A 509 -24.40 5.04 16.00
CA ARG A 509 -24.50 5.42 14.58
C ARG A 509 -25.65 4.66 13.92
N GLU A 510 -26.26 5.27 12.91
CA GLU A 510 -27.30 4.65 12.08
C GLU A 510 -26.79 3.31 11.53
N SER A 511 -27.54 2.24 11.81
CA SER A 511 -27.16 0.89 11.40
C SER A 511 -27.52 0.67 9.94
N GLU A 512 -26.52 0.53 9.07
CA GLU A 512 -26.70 0.03 7.72
C GLU A 512 -27.42 -1.34 7.76
N ILE A 513 -28.70 -1.35 7.42
CA ILE A 513 -29.46 -2.60 7.30
C ILE A 513 -28.99 -3.31 6.04
N ARG A 514 -28.44 -4.52 6.20
CA ARG A 514 -28.04 -5.36 5.07
C ARG A 514 -29.25 -5.58 4.14
N PRO A 515 -29.17 -5.23 2.83
CA PRO A 515 -30.32 -5.30 1.93
C PRO A 515 -31.01 -6.67 1.89
N GLY A 516 -30.26 -7.78 1.98
CA GLY A 516 -30.86 -9.12 2.05
C GLY A 516 -31.79 -9.31 3.26
N ARG A 517 -31.45 -8.76 4.43
CA ARG A 517 -32.30 -8.83 5.64
C ARG A 517 -33.56 -7.96 5.50
N LEU A 518 -33.43 -6.81 4.83
CA LEU A 518 -34.55 -5.94 4.51
C LEU A 518 -35.51 -6.65 3.54
N LEU A 519 -34.99 -7.27 2.48
CA LEU A 519 -35.76 -8.07 1.52
C LEU A 519 -36.50 -9.23 2.19
N THR A 520 -35.82 -10.07 2.97
CA THR A 520 -36.47 -11.17 3.71
C THR A 520 -37.56 -10.68 4.67
N TRP A 521 -37.39 -9.50 5.28
CA TRP A 521 -38.42 -8.92 6.13
C TRP A 521 -39.62 -8.43 5.31
N CYS A 522 -39.39 -7.66 4.24
CA CYS A 522 -40.43 -7.19 3.34
C CYS A 522 -41.25 -8.35 2.77
N GLN A 523 -40.59 -9.43 2.32
CA GLN A 523 -41.23 -10.68 1.90
C GLN A 523 -42.17 -11.22 2.98
N LYS A 524 -41.68 -11.43 4.20
CA LYS A 524 -42.50 -11.94 5.33
C LYS A 524 -43.63 -11.01 5.79
N GLN A 525 -43.58 -9.71 5.49
CA GLN A 525 -44.67 -8.78 5.83
C GLN A 525 -45.71 -8.65 4.71
N THR A 526 -45.33 -8.97 3.47
CA THR A 526 -46.20 -8.89 2.27
C THR A 526 -46.69 -10.27 1.79
N GLU A 527 -46.24 -11.35 2.43
CA GLU A 527 -46.72 -12.72 2.21
C GLU A 527 -48.24 -12.83 2.46
N GLY A 528 -48.93 -13.47 1.52
CA GLY A 528 -50.39 -13.68 1.57
C GLY A 528 -51.23 -12.56 0.93
N TYR A 529 -50.64 -11.47 0.45
CA TYR A 529 -51.35 -10.42 -0.28
C TYR A 529 -51.50 -10.75 -1.77
N ARG A 530 -52.71 -10.52 -2.32
CA ARG A 530 -52.98 -10.70 -3.75
C ARG A 530 -52.09 -9.78 -4.60
N ASN A 531 -51.57 -10.31 -5.71
CA ASN A 531 -50.72 -9.60 -6.68
C ASN A 531 -49.49 -8.89 -6.09
N VAL A 532 -48.97 -9.37 -4.95
CA VAL A 532 -47.73 -8.87 -4.36
C VAL A 532 -46.72 -10.00 -4.25
N ASN A 533 -45.60 -9.88 -4.96
CA ASN A 533 -44.48 -10.81 -4.89
C ASN A 533 -43.15 -10.03 -4.83
N VAL A 534 -42.59 -9.89 -3.63
CA VAL A 534 -41.37 -9.12 -3.41
C VAL A 534 -40.14 -9.99 -3.67
N THR A 535 -39.60 -9.93 -4.88
CA THR A 535 -38.38 -10.67 -5.29
C THR A 535 -37.11 -9.82 -5.21
N ASP A 536 -37.24 -8.48 -5.27
CA ASP A 536 -36.13 -7.54 -5.18
C ASP A 536 -36.47 -6.31 -4.30
N LEU A 537 -35.55 -5.34 -4.25
CA LEU A 537 -35.76 -4.03 -3.61
C LEU A 537 -35.79 -2.91 -4.66
N THR A 538 -36.32 -3.22 -5.84
CA THR A 538 -36.33 -2.38 -7.05
C THR A 538 -37.65 -2.55 -7.80
N THR A 539 -37.74 -3.48 -8.75
CA THR A 539 -38.89 -3.66 -9.65
C THR A 539 -40.14 -4.15 -8.93
N SER A 540 -40.00 -4.97 -7.88
CA SER A 540 -41.12 -5.52 -7.10
C SER A 540 -41.96 -4.46 -6.36
N TRP A 541 -41.53 -3.20 -6.37
CA TRP A 541 -42.20 -2.08 -5.69
C TRP A 541 -42.86 -1.10 -6.67
N GLN A 542 -42.67 -1.26 -7.99
CA GLN A 542 -43.15 -0.33 -9.02
C GLN A 542 -44.69 -0.29 -9.15
N SER A 543 -45.41 -1.38 -8.86
CA SER A 543 -46.88 -1.40 -8.88
C SER A 543 -47.54 -0.68 -7.68
N GLY A 544 -46.75 -0.25 -6.69
CA GLY A 544 -47.22 0.35 -5.44
C GLY A 544 -47.88 -0.62 -4.45
N LEU A 545 -48.47 -1.73 -4.94
CA LEU A 545 -49.15 -2.73 -4.12
C LEU A 545 -48.26 -3.30 -3.00
N ALA A 546 -46.95 -3.49 -3.24
CA ALA A 546 -46.02 -3.95 -2.21
C ALA A 546 -45.84 -2.96 -1.04
N LEU A 547 -45.83 -1.63 -1.30
CA LEU A 547 -45.82 -0.62 -0.24
C LEU A 547 -47.17 -0.56 0.49
N CYS A 548 -48.29 -0.61 -0.26
CA CYS A 548 -49.63 -0.66 0.32
C CYS A 548 -49.82 -1.87 1.24
N ALA A 549 -49.38 -3.06 0.83
CA ALA A 549 -49.43 -4.28 1.63
C ALA A 549 -48.58 -4.17 2.91
N LEU A 550 -47.39 -3.57 2.81
CA LEU A 550 -46.52 -3.34 3.96
C LEU A 550 -47.17 -2.40 5.00
N ILE A 551 -47.82 -1.32 4.55
CA ILE A 551 -48.56 -0.40 5.43
C ILE A 551 -49.78 -1.09 6.04
N HIS A 552 -50.60 -1.76 5.21
CA HIS A 552 -51.79 -2.48 5.64
C HIS A 552 -51.47 -3.56 6.69
N ARG A 553 -50.34 -4.27 6.56
CA ARG A 553 -49.91 -5.31 7.52
C ARG A 553 -49.75 -4.80 8.95
N PHE A 554 -49.28 -3.57 9.13
CA PHE A 554 -49.09 -2.96 10.47
C PHE A 554 -50.25 -2.04 10.88
N ARG A 555 -51.04 -1.56 9.91
CA ARG A 555 -52.16 -0.63 10.10
C ARG A 555 -53.26 -0.87 9.05
N SER A 556 -54.04 -1.93 9.23
CA SER A 556 -55.06 -2.34 8.26
C SER A 556 -56.14 -1.29 8.00
N HIS A 557 -56.50 -0.49 9.02
CA HIS A 557 -57.50 0.58 8.88
C HIS A 557 -57.07 1.79 8.02
N LEU A 558 -55.81 1.88 7.58
CA LEU A 558 -55.31 3.00 6.78
C LEU A 558 -55.45 2.79 5.26
N ILE A 559 -55.63 1.56 4.80
CA ILE A 559 -55.67 1.20 3.38
C ILE A 559 -56.75 0.13 3.18
N GLU A 560 -57.73 0.38 2.34
CA GLU A 560 -58.62 -0.69 1.88
C GLU A 560 -57.90 -1.50 0.79
N PHE A 561 -57.07 -2.48 1.19
CA PHE A 561 -56.20 -3.18 0.24
C PHE A 561 -57.00 -3.91 -0.87
N ASP A 562 -58.20 -4.39 -0.52
CA ASP A 562 -59.04 -5.15 -1.45
C ASP A 562 -59.74 -4.31 -2.53
N SER A 563 -59.68 -2.98 -2.47
CA SER A 563 -60.13 -2.09 -3.57
C SER A 563 -59.00 -1.60 -4.49
N LEU A 564 -57.73 -1.94 -4.21
CA LEU A 564 -56.59 -1.55 -5.04
C LEU A 564 -56.47 -2.43 -6.30
N ASN A 565 -56.15 -1.77 -7.43
CA ASN A 565 -55.91 -2.37 -8.74
C ASN A 565 -54.43 -2.26 -9.13
N GLU A 566 -53.89 -3.24 -9.85
CA GLU A 566 -52.46 -3.30 -10.21
C GLU A 566 -52.07 -2.32 -11.32
N GLU A 567 -52.99 -2.03 -12.24
CA GLU A 567 -52.78 -1.11 -13.36
C GLU A 567 -52.64 0.37 -12.91
N ASP A 568 -53.12 0.70 -11.71
CA ASP A 568 -53.12 2.05 -11.12
C ASP A 568 -51.81 2.37 -10.35
N SER A 569 -50.66 1.90 -10.85
CA SER A 569 -49.36 1.94 -10.18
C SER A 569 -48.97 3.31 -9.59
N ALA A 570 -49.13 4.39 -10.36
CA ALA A 570 -48.82 5.75 -9.94
C ALA A 570 -49.73 6.26 -8.80
N ASN A 571 -51.00 5.85 -8.78
CA ASN A 571 -51.95 6.21 -7.73
C ASN A 571 -51.68 5.40 -6.45
N ASN A 572 -51.41 4.09 -6.58
CA ASN A 572 -51.03 3.22 -5.47
C ASN A 572 -49.75 3.72 -4.77
N LEU A 573 -48.73 4.07 -5.56
CA LEU A 573 -47.46 4.61 -5.05
C LEU A 573 -47.65 5.94 -4.34
N GLN A 574 -48.44 6.87 -4.91
CA GLN A 574 -48.70 8.16 -4.26
C GLN A 574 -49.48 7.98 -2.95
N LEU A 575 -50.51 7.13 -2.93
CA LEU A 575 -51.27 6.79 -1.73
C LEU A 575 -50.37 6.23 -0.62
N ALA A 576 -49.49 5.28 -0.95
CA ALA A 576 -48.56 4.70 0.00
C ALA A 576 -47.56 5.73 0.56
N CYS A 577 -47.00 6.59 -0.29
CA CYS A 577 -46.08 7.65 0.12
C CYS A 577 -46.75 8.71 1.01
N ASP A 578 -47.96 9.15 0.66
CA ASP A 578 -48.72 10.15 1.42
C ASP A 578 -49.12 9.64 2.81
N LEU A 579 -49.56 8.37 2.90
CA LEU A 579 -49.84 7.71 4.17
C LEU A 579 -48.58 7.50 5.01
N ALA A 580 -47.46 7.14 4.37
CA ALA A 580 -46.19 6.95 5.07
C ALA A 580 -45.61 8.25 5.65
N GLU A 581 -45.72 9.38 4.93
CA GLU A 581 -45.32 10.68 5.48
C GLU A 581 -46.27 11.13 6.60
N ARG A 582 -47.60 10.98 6.41
CA ARG A 582 -48.62 11.44 7.37
C ARG A 582 -48.62 10.65 8.69
N GLU A 583 -48.64 9.31 8.60
CA GLU A 583 -48.89 8.43 9.76
C GLU A 583 -47.59 7.95 10.41
N PHE A 584 -46.48 7.93 9.66
CA PHE A 584 -45.19 7.42 10.14
C PHE A 584 -44.05 8.44 10.09
N GLY A 585 -44.25 9.63 9.51
CA GLY A 585 -43.21 10.64 9.33
C GLY A 585 -42.14 10.25 8.30
N ILE A 586 -42.39 9.21 7.49
CA ILE A 586 -41.43 8.64 6.55
C ILE A 586 -41.53 9.39 5.21
N ARG A 587 -40.81 10.52 5.10
CA ARG A 587 -40.75 11.31 3.87
C ARG A 587 -40.27 10.49 2.66
N PRO A 588 -41.02 10.52 1.53
CA PRO A 588 -40.61 9.88 0.28
C PRO A 588 -39.40 10.59 -0.34
N PHE A 589 -38.67 9.87 -1.20
CA PHE A 589 -37.50 10.39 -1.92
C PHE A 589 -37.81 10.78 -3.38
N ALA A 590 -38.97 10.39 -3.88
CA ALA A 590 -39.53 10.69 -5.18
C ALA A 590 -41.07 10.66 -5.08
N THR A 591 -41.78 11.30 -6.02
CA THR A 591 -43.25 11.25 -6.08
C THR A 591 -43.76 9.93 -6.65
N GLY A 592 -45.02 9.58 -6.40
CA GLY A 592 -45.60 8.33 -6.91
C GLY A 592 -45.59 8.22 -8.43
N LYS A 593 -45.66 9.36 -9.15
CA LYS A 593 -45.53 9.41 -10.62
C LYS A 593 -44.09 9.20 -11.11
N GLU A 594 -43.09 9.68 -10.38
CA GLU A 594 -41.68 9.45 -10.70
C GLU A 594 -41.25 8.01 -10.40
N MET A 595 -41.82 7.41 -9.34
CA MET A 595 -41.59 6.00 -8.96
C MET A 595 -42.31 4.99 -9.86
N ALA A 596 -43.36 5.42 -10.58
CA ALA A 596 -44.14 4.60 -11.51
C ALA A 596 -43.70 4.73 -12.98
N ALA A 597 -42.71 5.56 -13.29
CA ALA A 597 -42.18 5.69 -14.65
C ALA A 597 -41.37 4.44 -15.06
N ASP A 598 -41.30 4.15 -16.37
CA ASP A 598 -40.60 2.99 -16.96
C ASP A 598 -39.04 3.03 -16.86
N GLN A 599 -38.50 3.60 -15.78
CA GLN A 599 -37.08 3.58 -15.44
C GLN A 599 -36.91 2.76 -14.15
N GLU A 600 -35.87 1.94 -14.06
CA GLU A 600 -35.59 1.19 -12.83
C GLU A 600 -35.41 2.18 -11.65
N PRO A 601 -36.17 2.04 -10.54
CA PRO A 601 -36.07 2.97 -9.42
C PRO A 601 -34.69 2.89 -8.76
N ASP A 602 -34.14 4.03 -8.30
CA ASP A 602 -32.84 4.03 -7.64
C ASP A 602 -32.85 3.08 -6.43
N LYS A 603 -32.09 1.99 -6.60
CA LYS A 603 -31.88 0.94 -5.60
C LYS A 603 -31.37 1.49 -4.28
N THR A 604 -30.59 2.57 -4.30
CA THR A 604 -30.03 3.19 -3.09
C THR A 604 -31.11 3.96 -2.33
N GLY A 605 -31.89 4.79 -3.03
CA GLY A 605 -33.07 5.47 -2.51
C GLY A 605 -34.13 4.51 -1.97
N MET A 606 -34.49 3.48 -2.73
CA MET A 606 -35.50 2.49 -2.32
C MET A 606 -35.07 1.68 -1.09
N VAL A 607 -33.83 1.18 -1.05
CA VAL A 607 -33.28 0.52 0.16
C VAL A 607 -33.28 1.46 1.36
N THR A 608 -32.93 2.73 1.17
CA THR A 608 -32.92 3.74 2.24
C THR A 608 -34.34 4.06 2.74
N TYR A 609 -35.32 4.09 1.84
CA TYR A 609 -36.73 4.34 2.15
C TYR A 609 -37.34 3.18 2.94
N LEU A 610 -37.26 1.96 2.41
CA LEU A 610 -37.75 0.73 3.05
C LEU A 610 -37.06 0.44 4.39
N SER A 611 -35.78 0.81 4.53
CA SER A 611 -35.04 0.73 5.80
C SER A 611 -35.72 1.50 6.94
N LYS A 612 -36.41 2.63 6.65
CA LYS A 612 -37.14 3.41 7.66
C LYS A 612 -38.37 2.65 8.18
N PHE A 613 -39.11 1.97 7.29
CA PHE A 613 -40.22 1.10 7.68
C PHE A 613 -39.71 -0.09 8.52
N TYR A 614 -38.61 -0.72 8.12
CA TYR A 614 -37.99 -1.79 8.89
C TYR A 614 -37.55 -1.34 10.29
N GLU A 615 -36.90 -0.18 10.43
CA GLU A 615 -36.53 0.37 11.73
C GLU A 615 -37.74 0.69 12.61
N LEU A 616 -38.84 1.17 12.02
CA LEU A 616 -40.06 1.55 12.73
C LEU A 616 -40.87 0.33 13.23
N PHE A 617 -40.94 -0.73 12.43
CA PHE A 617 -41.83 -1.88 12.69
C PHE A 617 -41.11 -3.15 13.17
N ARG A 618 -39.76 -3.18 13.22
CA ARG A 618 -39.03 -4.34 13.75
C ARG A 618 -39.35 -4.55 15.24
N GLY A 619 -39.84 -5.74 15.57
CA GLY A 619 -40.19 -6.11 16.95
C GLY A 619 -41.54 -5.57 17.44
N THR A 620 -42.33 -4.90 16.58
CA THR A 620 -43.73 -4.60 16.88
C THR A 620 -44.55 -5.90 16.79
N PRO A 621 -45.31 -6.28 17.83
CA PRO A 621 -46.25 -7.40 17.73
C PRO A 621 -47.31 -7.10 16.65
N LEU A 622 -47.61 -8.08 15.80
CA LEU A 622 -48.70 -7.96 14.84
C LEU A 622 -50.04 -7.84 15.58
N PRO A 623 -51.01 -7.04 15.08
CA PRO A 623 -52.38 -7.09 15.56
C PRO A 623 -52.92 -8.51 15.42
N VAL A 624 -53.65 -9.00 16.44
CA VAL A 624 -54.30 -10.32 16.37
C VAL A 624 -55.33 -10.29 15.24
N SER A 625 -55.15 -11.14 14.25
CA SER A 625 -56.12 -11.37 13.18
C SER A 625 -56.88 -12.64 13.53
N ASP A 626 -58.18 -12.52 13.78
CA ASP A 626 -59.04 -13.62 14.18
C ASP A 626 -59.13 -14.70 13.10
N SER A 627 -58.50 -15.86 13.34
CA SER A 627 -58.67 -17.05 12.51
C SER A 627 -58.18 -18.33 13.21
N ARG A 628 -59.09 -18.99 13.95
CA ARG A 628 -59.16 -20.46 14.24
C ARG A 628 -57.92 -21.11 14.90
N GLY A 629 -58.03 -21.93 15.94
CA GLY A 629 -59.18 -22.46 16.68
C GLY A 629 -58.67 -23.29 17.88
N ALA A 630 -59.60 -23.78 18.70
CA ALA A 630 -59.37 -24.41 20.00
C ALA A 630 -58.14 -25.34 20.13
N ASP A 631 -57.40 -25.18 21.24
CA ASP A 631 -57.29 -26.26 22.22
C ASP A 631 -57.06 -25.66 23.64
N GLU A 632 -57.77 -26.22 24.63
CA GLU A 632 -57.75 -25.79 26.03
C GLU A 632 -56.73 -26.62 26.83
N ASN A 633 -56.00 -25.99 27.77
CA ASN A 633 -55.96 -26.43 29.18
C ASN A 633 -55.03 -25.58 30.10
N SER A 634 -55.59 -25.24 31.27
CA SER A 634 -54.93 -25.01 32.57
C SER A 634 -54.03 -23.78 32.79
N GLU A 635 -54.68 -22.65 33.10
CA GLU A 635 -54.67 -21.98 34.43
C GLU A 635 -53.37 -22.02 35.28
N ASP A 636 -52.72 -20.85 35.52
CA ASP A 636 -52.81 -20.13 36.81
C ASP A 636 -52.12 -18.73 36.79
N TYR A 637 -52.68 -17.75 37.52
CA TYR A 637 -52.18 -16.39 37.81
C TYR A 637 -52.51 -16.14 39.33
N PRO A 638 -52.36 -14.97 40.01
CA PRO A 638 -51.81 -13.67 39.62
C PRO A 638 -50.87 -12.96 40.65
N SER A 639 -50.38 -11.77 40.27
CA SER A 639 -50.04 -10.60 41.13
C SER A 639 -48.77 -10.64 42.01
N LYS A 640 -48.15 -9.51 42.45
CA LYS A 640 -48.55 -8.08 42.47
C LYS A 640 -47.36 -7.15 42.18
N ALA A 641 -47.72 -5.98 41.64
CA ALA A 641 -46.98 -4.72 41.63
C ALA A 641 -46.63 -4.17 43.04
N VAL A 642 -45.71 -3.18 43.13
CA VAL A 642 -45.91 -1.85 43.80
C VAL A 642 -44.62 -0.98 43.82
N ARG A 643 -44.67 0.11 43.03
CA ARG A 643 -44.31 1.51 43.34
C ARG A 643 -43.14 1.88 44.32
N SER A 644 -42.21 2.69 43.77
CA SER A 644 -42.03 4.15 44.09
C SER A 644 -40.91 4.68 45.01
N MET A 645 -40.20 5.69 44.45
CA MET A 645 -39.56 6.89 45.04
C MET A 645 -38.26 6.81 45.89
N ASN A 646 -37.18 7.31 45.28
CA ASN A 646 -36.33 8.42 45.72
C ASN A 646 -36.42 8.91 47.19
N LYS A 647 -35.27 8.97 47.89
CA LYS A 647 -34.56 10.26 48.12
C LYS A 647 -33.11 10.11 48.64
N VAL A 648 -32.41 11.24 48.56
CA VAL A 648 -30.96 11.48 48.75
C VAL A 648 -30.60 11.83 50.20
N LEU A 649 -29.38 11.52 50.70
CA LEU A 649 -28.46 12.45 51.44
C LEU A 649 -27.16 11.80 52.04
N VAL A 650 -26.00 12.14 51.45
CA VAL A 650 -24.70 12.64 52.02
C VAL A 650 -24.51 12.56 53.56
N PRO A 651 -23.36 12.09 54.18
CA PRO A 651 -22.10 12.89 54.21
C PRO A 651 -20.68 12.31 54.62
N ARG A 652 -19.60 13.00 54.13
CA ARG A 652 -18.37 13.53 54.84
C ARG A 652 -17.15 12.68 55.36
N LYS A 653 -15.97 12.98 54.74
CA LYS A 653 -14.70 13.63 55.24
C LYS A 653 -13.57 12.93 56.11
N ARG A 654 -12.31 13.23 55.68
CA ARG A 654 -10.98 13.46 56.38
C ARG A 654 -10.10 12.24 56.79
N VAL A 655 -8.76 12.09 56.57
CA VAL A 655 -7.55 12.87 56.08
C VAL A 655 -6.86 13.80 57.13
N PRO A 656 -5.49 13.97 57.29
CA PRO A 656 -4.25 13.49 56.56
C PRO A 656 -3.01 12.96 57.42
N LYS A 657 -1.88 12.51 56.79
CA LYS A 657 -0.41 12.95 56.93
C LYS A 657 0.63 11.90 56.41
N VAL A 658 1.73 12.14 55.65
CA VAL A 658 2.81 13.20 55.52
C VAL A 658 4.07 12.85 56.37
N ILE A 659 5.31 12.69 55.85
CA ILE A 659 6.42 13.66 55.50
C ILE A 659 7.47 12.86 54.63
N THR A 660 7.94 13.25 53.42
CA THR A 660 9.11 14.12 53.02
C THR A 660 10.52 13.68 53.55
N LEU A 661 11.72 13.91 52.94
CA LEU A 661 12.23 14.88 51.94
C LEU A 661 13.64 14.44 51.39
N LEU A 662 14.20 15.18 50.41
CA LEU A 662 15.64 15.37 50.02
C LEU A 662 16.35 14.43 49.00
N SER A 663 16.99 15.07 48.02
CA SER A 663 18.18 14.63 47.24
C SER A 663 19.38 15.51 47.63
N PRO A 664 20.65 15.12 47.35
CA PRO A 664 21.42 15.91 46.36
C PRO A 664 22.56 15.17 45.60
N GLY A 665 22.98 15.76 44.47
CA GLY A 665 24.38 16.19 44.29
C GLY A 665 25.47 15.23 43.76
N ALA A 666 25.73 15.35 42.46
CA ALA A 666 27.01 15.24 41.71
C ALA A 666 28.34 14.85 42.39
N THR A 667 29.19 14.13 41.64
CA THR A 667 30.61 14.53 41.40
C THR A 667 31.23 13.85 40.18
N ASN A 668 32.24 14.51 39.59
CA ASN A 668 32.96 14.10 38.38
C ASN A 668 34.05 13.06 38.67
N PHE A 669 34.51 12.33 37.64
CA PHE A 669 35.95 12.22 37.39
C PHE A 669 36.27 12.16 35.89
N SER A 670 37.25 12.97 35.49
CA SER A 670 37.81 13.02 34.14
C SER A 670 39.14 12.25 34.10
N SER A 671 39.53 11.79 32.92
CA SER A 671 40.93 11.46 32.62
C SER A 671 41.19 11.81 31.15
N GLN A 672 42.14 12.70 30.91
CA GLN A 672 42.49 13.22 29.59
C GLN A 672 43.63 12.43 28.93
N SER A 673 43.82 12.67 27.63
CA SER A 673 45.03 12.39 26.82
C SER A 673 45.34 10.90 26.54
N ALA A 674 45.79 10.51 25.34
CA ALA A 674 46.71 11.23 24.45
C ALA A 674 46.44 10.97 22.95
N SER A 675 47.03 11.83 22.12
CA SER A 675 46.99 11.80 20.65
C SER A 675 47.94 10.78 20.03
N CYS A 676 47.61 10.30 18.83
CA CYS A 676 48.61 9.85 17.86
C CYS A 676 48.13 10.14 16.42
N VAL A 677 49.07 10.57 15.58
CA VAL A 677 48.87 10.99 14.18
C VAL A 677 49.02 9.78 13.25
N GLY A 678 48.18 9.67 12.21
CA GLY A 678 48.26 8.56 11.25
C GLY A 678 47.48 8.81 9.95
N GLU A 679 48.18 9.33 8.94
CA GLU A 679 47.87 9.35 7.50
C GLU A 679 46.42 9.12 7.01
N GLU A 680 45.74 10.20 6.62
CA GLU A 680 44.58 10.10 5.73
C GLU A 680 45.00 9.62 4.33
N ARG A 681 44.69 8.37 4.00
CA ARG A 681 44.77 7.86 2.62
C ARG A 681 43.38 7.92 1.99
N GLY A 682 43.11 9.05 1.32
CA GLY A 682 41.77 9.42 0.85
C GLY A 682 41.08 8.38 -0.03
N VAL A 683 39.86 8.00 0.37
CA VAL A 683 38.93 7.21 -0.45
C VAL A 683 38.51 8.09 -1.64
N LYS A 684 38.97 7.73 -2.85
CA LYS A 684 38.49 8.38 -4.08
C LYS A 684 37.05 7.94 -4.37
N GLU A 685 36.09 8.71 -3.88
CA GLU A 685 34.72 8.63 -4.37
C GLU A 685 34.66 9.02 -5.86
N ASN A 686 33.88 8.26 -6.64
CA ASN A 686 33.73 8.51 -8.07
C ASN A 686 33.01 9.85 -8.31
N LYS A 687 33.75 10.83 -8.86
CA LYS A 687 33.28 12.21 -9.17
C LYS A 687 31.94 12.30 -9.90
N VAL A 688 31.57 11.27 -10.66
CA VAL A 688 30.30 11.18 -11.41
C VAL A 688 29.07 11.21 -10.47
N ARG A 689 29.14 10.59 -9.29
CA ARG A 689 28.01 10.54 -8.33
C ARG A 689 27.73 11.90 -7.67
N SER A 690 28.78 12.69 -7.46
CA SER A 690 28.68 14.07 -6.98
C SER A 690 28.03 14.99 -8.01
N MET A 691 28.45 14.89 -9.28
CA MET A 691 27.88 15.69 -10.38
C MET A 691 26.39 15.41 -10.62
N ALA A 692 25.96 14.14 -10.54
CA ALA A 692 24.54 13.79 -10.67
C ALA A 692 23.67 14.46 -9.60
N SER A 693 24.15 14.55 -8.36
CA SER A 693 23.43 15.16 -7.25
C SER A 693 23.42 16.70 -7.32
N GLN A 694 24.54 17.33 -7.71
CA GLN A 694 24.67 18.79 -7.79
C GLN A 694 24.02 19.42 -9.04
N LEU A 695 23.79 18.66 -10.11
CA LEU A 695 23.07 19.17 -11.29
C LEU A 695 21.55 19.09 -11.12
N LEU A 696 21.02 18.07 -10.42
CA LEU A 696 19.60 17.98 -10.07
C LEU A 696 19.10 19.20 -9.28
N SER A 697 19.94 19.82 -8.44
CA SER A 697 19.60 21.06 -7.73
C SER A 697 19.72 22.34 -8.57
N LYS A 698 20.38 22.29 -9.74
CA LYS A 698 20.52 23.46 -10.64
C LYS A 698 19.47 23.50 -11.75
N PHE A 699 18.78 22.38 -12.02
CA PHE A 699 17.70 22.32 -13.01
C PHE A 699 16.34 22.85 -12.53
N GLU A 700 16.18 23.26 -11.26
CA GLU A 700 14.95 23.91 -10.79
C GLU A 700 14.89 25.43 -11.12
N GLU A 701 15.97 26.08 -11.60
CA GLU A 701 16.03 27.56 -11.71
C GLU A 701 16.21 28.18 -13.11
N SER A 702 16.50 27.44 -14.20
CA SER A 702 16.65 28.09 -15.51
C SER A 702 16.33 27.24 -16.75
N ASN A 703 15.39 27.74 -17.56
CA ASN A 703 15.36 27.50 -19.01
C ASN A 703 14.48 28.57 -19.72
N PRO A 704 15.02 29.39 -20.64
CA PRO A 704 14.24 30.37 -21.40
C PRO A 704 13.56 29.76 -22.63
N SER A 705 12.43 30.35 -23.03
CA SER A 705 11.62 29.92 -24.16
C SER A 705 12.29 30.16 -25.51
N PHE A 706 12.19 29.19 -26.44
CA PHE A 706 12.28 29.49 -27.88
C PHE A 706 11.35 28.62 -28.71
N THR A 707 10.85 29.18 -29.81
CA THR A 707 9.80 28.61 -30.67
C THR A 707 10.33 28.34 -32.08
N LEU A 708 10.02 27.18 -32.68
CA LEU A 708 9.85 27.12 -34.14
C LEU A 708 9.03 25.92 -34.67
N ARG A 709 8.01 26.28 -35.47
CA ARG A 709 7.38 25.63 -36.64
C ARG A 709 7.17 24.11 -36.72
N ARG A 710 5.88 23.75 -36.85
CA ARG A 710 5.37 22.49 -37.43
C ARG A 710 5.41 22.53 -38.96
N GLN A 711 5.68 21.39 -39.59
CA GLN A 711 4.91 20.89 -40.73
C GLN A 711 4.18 19.62 -40.29
N GLY A 712 3.04 19.31 -40.90
CA GLY A 712 2.17 18.23 -40.44
C GLY A 712 1.81 17.22 -41.52
N SER A 713 1.42 16.02 -41.11
CA SER A 713 0.65 15.11 -41.94
C SER A 713 -0.33 14.29 -41.09
N LEU A 714 -1.59 14.35 -41.51
CA LEU A 714 -2.70 13.40 -41.32
C LEU A 714 -2.88 12.68 -39.97
N ARG A 715 -3.92 13.10 -39.23
CA ARG A 715 -4.55 12.31 -38.17
C ARG A 715 -5.29 11.11 -38.76
N ARG A 716 -5.24 9.97 -38.08
CA ARG A 716 -6.35 8.99 -38.03
C ARG A 716 -6.83 8.88 -36.59
N GLU A 717 -8.14 8.98 -36.40
CA GLU A 717 -8.76 8.93 -35.08
C GLU A 717 -9.17 7.48 -34.75
N PHE A 718 -8.97 7.08 -33.50
CA PHE A 718 -9.40 5.79 -32.95
C PHE A 718 -10.42 6.05 -31.82
N PRO A 719 -11.50 5.26 -31.69
CA PRO A 719 -12.42 5.35 -30.55
C PRO A 719 -11.73 5.06 -29.20
N GLY A 720 -12.34 5.52 -28.10
CA GLY A 720 -11.79 5.43 -26.73
C GLY A 720 -11.74 4.01 -26.15
N SER A 721 -11.10 3.77 -25.00
CA SER A 721 -10.70 4.71 -23.94
C SER A 721 -9.18 4.76 -23.73
N GLY A 722 -8.67 5.92 -23.29
CA GLY A 722 -7.30 6.06 -22.85
C GLY A 722 -7.14 7.28 -21.95
N ASP A 723 -6.36 7.12 -20.88
CA ASP A 723 -6.11 8.16 -19.88
C ASP A 723 -5.63 9.46 -20.55
N LYS A 724 -6.44 10.52 -20.46
CA LYS A 724 -6.11 11.87 -20.96
C LYS A 724 -5.61 12.73 -19.80
N CYS A 725 -4.65 13.60 -20.11
CA CYS A 725 -4.16 14.61 -19.18
C CYS A 725 -5.27 15.61 -18.91
N HIS A 726 -5.68 15.77 -17.66
CA HIS A 726 -6.71 16.75 -17.30
C HIS A 726 -6.29 18.18 -17.69
N SER A 727 -5.00 18.51 -17.58
CA SER A 727 -4.45 19.83 -17.94
C SER A 727 -4.32 20.06 -19.45
N CYS A 728 -3.72 19.14 -20.22
CA CYS A 728 -3.42 19.39 -21.65
C CYS A 728 -4.29 18.61 -22.64
N GLN A 729 -5.20 17.75 -22.15
CA GLN A 729 -6.16 16.92 -22.90
C GLN A 729 -5.55 15.93 -23.93
N LYS A 730 -4.22 15.81 -23.97
CA LYS A 730 -3.50 14.76 -24.72
C LYS A 730 -3.43 13.46 -23.90
N ARG A 731 -3.23 12.32 -24.56
CA ARG A 731 -3.00 11.01 -23.93
C ARG A 731 -1.78 11.05 -23.00
N VAL A 732 -1.88 10.46 -21.81
CA VAL A 732 -0.77 10.28 -20.86
C VAL A 732 -0.39 8.81 -20.82
N TYR A 733 0.90 8.51 -20.91
CA TYR A 733 1.41 7.14 -20.77
C TYR A 733 1.80 6.84 -19.32
N VAL A 734 1.72 5.57 -18.90
CA VAL A 734 1.91 5.17 -17.49
C VAL A 734 3.27 5.60 -16.90
N VAL A 735 4.32 5.66 -17.73
CA VAL A 735 5.67 6.10 -17.32
C VAL A 735 5.74 7.62 -17.06
N GLU A 736 4.86 8.39 -17.68
CA GLU A 736 4.80 9.86 -17.60
C GLU A 736 3.67 10.36 -16.69
N ARG A 737 2.79 9.47 -16.22
CA ARG A 737 1.55 9.84 -15.51
C ARG A 737 1.80 10.12 -14.04
N ILE A 738 1.24 11.25 -13.58
CA ILE A 738 0.97 11.52 -12.18
C ILE A 738 -0.54 11.40 -11.97
N SER A 739 -0.94 10.67 -10.92
CA SER A 739 -2.34 10.52 -10.52
C SER A 739 -2.61 11.35 -9.27
N ALA A 740 -3.62 12.21 -9.30
CA ALA A 740 -4.02 13.07 -8.19
C ALA A 740 -5.55 13.28 -8.23
N GLU A 741 -6.24 13.14 -7.09
CA GLU A 741 -7.69 13.28 -6.97
C GLU A 741 -8.52 12.50 -8.03
N GLY A 742 -8.07 11.29 -8.38
CA GLY A 742 -8.71 10.45 -9.40
C GLY A 742 -8.47 10.88 -10.86
N LEU A 743 -7.67 11.92 -11.09
CA LEU A 743 -7.34 12.48 -12.40
C LEU A 743 -5.88 12.20 -12.80
N TYR A 744 -5.61 12.18 -14.10
CA TYR A 744 -4.29 11.95 -14.67
C TYR A 744 -3.67 13.21 -15.24
N PHE A 745 -2.36 13.37 -15.05
CA PHE A 745 -1.58 14.50 -15.56
C PHE A 745 -0.24 13.99 -16.13
N HIS A 746 0.28 14.61 -17.19
CA HIS A 746 1.72 14.47 -17.51
C HIS A 746 2.54 15.09 -16.38
N ARG A 747 3.72 14.51 -16.09
CA ARG A 747 4.71 15.06 -15.16
C ARG A 747 5.05 16.54 -15.41
N GLU A 748 5.08 16.96 -16.67
CA GLU A 748 5.32 18.35 -17.07
C GLU A 748 4.11 19.28 -16.88
N CYS A 749 2.89 18.73 -16.94
CA CYS A 749 1.63 19.47 -16.75
C CYS A 749 1.19 19.57 -15.29
N PHE A 750 1.86 18.85 -14.38
CA PHE A 750 1.55 18.84 -12.96
C PHE A 750 2.18 20.06 -12.26
N ARG A 751 1.61 21.24 -12.53
CA ARG A 751 2.14 22.55 -12.11
C ARG A 751 1.10 23.38 -11.37
N CYS A 752 1.57 24.32 -10.56
CA CYS A 752 0.70 25.30 -9.91
C CYS A 752 0.15 26.31 -10.94
N ASP A 753 -1.17 26.47 -10.99
CA ASP A 753 -1.88 27.40 -11.86
C ASP A 753 -1.48 28.88 -11.62
N THR A 754 -1.09 29.23 -10.38
CA THR A 754 -0.70 30.60 -10.00
C THR A 754 0.76 30.94 -10.31
N CYS A 755 1.71 30.00 -10.21
CA CYS A 755 3.15 30.30 -10.34
C CYS A 755 3.93 29.39 -11.30
N GLY A 756 3.28 28.45 -11.99
CA GLY A 756 3.94 27.54 -12.94
C GLY A 756 4.92 26.52 -12.33
N ALA A 757 5.20 26.60 -11.02
CA ALA A 757 6.12 25.69 -10.34
C ALA A 757 5.66 24.23 -10.45
N ALA A 758 6.60 23.32 -10.72
CA ALA A 758 6.33 21.89 -10.76
C ALA A 758 5.93 21.39 -9.37
N LEU A 759 4.78 20.72 -9.30
CA LEU A 759 4.23 20.21 -8.04
C LEU A 759 4.77 18.81 -7.78
N ARG A 760 4.90 18.45 -6.50
CA ARG A 760 5.23 17.09 -6.07
C ARG A 760 3.96 16.38 -5.61
N GLN A 761 3.88 15.05 -5.80
CA GLN A 761 2.74 14.26 -5.34
C GLN A 761 2.68 14.32 -3.79
N GLY A 762 1.50 14.63 -3.22
CA GLY A 762 1.34 14.99 -1.79
C GLY A 762 1.76 16.43 -1.39
N GLY A 763 2.40 17.17 -2.29
CA GLY A 763 2.80 18.58 -2.12
C GLY A 763 1.85 19.62 -2.73
N HIS A 764 0.78 19.17 -3.38
CA HIS A 764 -0.20 20.00 -4.08
C HIS A 764 -1.50 20.14 -3.28
N ALA A 765 -2.34 21.07 -3.71
CA ALA A 765 -3.76 21.15 -3.36
C ALA A 765 -4.55 21.28 -4.67
N PHE A 766 -5.69 20.60 -4.76
CA PHE A 766 -6.56 20.62 -5.94
C PHE A 766 -7.84 21.39 -5.61
N ASP A 767 -8.28 22.23 -6.55
CA ASP A 767 -9.58 22.89 -6.50
C ASP A 767 -10.58 22.11 -7.35
N SER A 768 -11.48 21.38 -6.70
CA SER A 768 -12.51 20.57 -7.35
C SER A 768 -13.58 21.40 -8.07
N GLU A 769 -13.75 22.69 -7.75
CA GLU A 769 -14.71 23.55 -8.45
C GLU A 769 -14.18 24.06 -9.79
N GLN A 770 -12.86 24.11 -9.97
CA GLN A 770 -12.21 24.67 -11.17
C GLN A 770 -11.26 23.71 -11.90
N GLY A 771 -11.05 22.49 -11.40
CA GLY A 771 -10.16 21.50 -12.00
C GLY A 771 -8.67 21.88 -11.95
N LYS A 772 -8.29 22.81 -11.07
CA LYS A 772 -6.96 23.46 -11.07
C LYS A 772 -6.09 23.02 -9.91
N LEU A 773 -4.78 22.89 -10.20
CA LEU A 773 -3.75 22.50 -9.24
C LEU A 773 -3.03 23.73 -8.67
N TYR A 774 -2.78 23.72 -7.37
CA TYR A 774 -2.09 24.77 -6.63
C TYR A 774 -0.99 24.21 -5.74
N CYS A 775 0.06 24.99 -5.46
CA CYS A 775 0.93 24.70 -4.33
C CYS A 775 0.21 25.10 -3.02
N LYS A 776 0.62 24.51 -1.88
CA LYS A 776 -0.01 24.76 -0.58
C LYS A 776 -0.05 26.25 -0.19
N LEU A 777 0.96 27.03 -0.60
CA LEU A 777 1.01 28.48 -0.36
C LEU A 777 -0.10 29.24 -1.13
N HIS A 778 -0.16 29.10 -2.46
CA HIS A 778 -1.14 29.80 -3.29
C HIS A 778 -2.58 29.35 -3.02
N PHE A 779 -2.80 28.07 -2.68
CA PHE A 779 -4.11 27.58 -2.25
C PHE A 779 -4.59 28.26 -0.96
N THR A 780 -3.68 28.44 0.01
CA THR A 780 -3.99 29.10 1.28
C THR A 780 -4.24 30.60 1.09
N GLN A 781 -3.40 31.27 0.28
CA GLN A 781 -3.60 32.70 -0.07
C GLN A 781 -4.95 32.93 -0.76
N ARG A 782 -5.35 32.04 -1.68
CA ARG A 782 -6.64 32.12 -2.38
C ARG A 782 -7.84 31.95 -1.44
N LYS A 783 -7.77 31.00 -0.48
CA LYS A 783 -8.82 30.85 0.55
C LYS A 783 -8.90 32.06 1.48
N ASN A 784 -7.77 32.67 1.84
CA ASN A 784 -7.76 33.87 2.68
C ASN A 784 -8.25 35.13 1.92
N GLY A 785 -8.03 35.21 0.61
CA GLY A 785 -8.48 36.32 -0.24
C GLY A 785 -10.01 36.49 -0.34
N MET A 786 -10.80 35.45 -0.05
CA MET A 786 -12.27 35.53 -0.06
C MET A 786 -12.85 36.33 1.12
N ASN A 787 -12.10 36.51 2.21
CA ASN A 787 -12.60 37.19 3.42
C ASN A 787 -12.31 38.70 3.47
N HIS A 788 -11.43 39.23 2.60
CA HIS A 788 -11.08 40.66 2.59
C HIS A 788 -11.90 41.52 1.61
N ARG A 789 -12.82 40.93 0.83
CA ARG A 789 -13.58 41.67 -0.21
C ARG A 789 -14.98 42.13 0.24
N ARG A 790 -15.14 42.46 1.54
CA ARG A 790 -16.38 43.01 2.13
C ARG A 790 -16.16 44.27 3.00
N THR A 791 -15.18 45.09 2.64
CA THR A 791 -15.12 46.49 3.07
C THR A 791 -14.53 47.32 1.93
N PHE A 792 -15.10 48.51 1.68
CA PHE A 792 -14.74 49.43 0.58
C PHE A 792 -14.93 48.89 -0.85
N ASN A 793 -16.14 49.07 -1.37
CA ASN A 793 -16.29 49.93 -2.55
C ASN A 793 -17.75 50.41 -2.69
N SER A 794 -18.00 51.63 -2.24
CA SER A 794 -19.17 52.42 -2.59
C SER A 794 -18.74 53.44 -3.64
N HIS A 795 -19.15 53.27 -4.90
CA HIS A 795 -19.90 54.27 -5.66
C HIS A 795 -20.13 53.85 -7.13
N LEU A 796 -21.35 54.11 -7.59
CA LEU A 796 -21.85 54.19 -8.98
C LEU A 796 -21.51 53.04 -9.94
N GLY A 797 -22.54 52.21 -10.19
CA GLY A 797 -22.76 51.67 -11.53
C GLY A 797 -23.72 52.57 -12.32
N GLN A 798 -23.61 52.56 -13.65
CA GLN A 798 -24.70 52.88 -14.56
C GLN A 798 -24.67 51.92 -15.76
N ASN A 799 -25.85 51.63 -16.29
CA ASN A 799 -26.09 50.60 -17.30
C ASN A 799 -25.75 51.07 -18.72
N GLY A 800 -25.57 50.12 -19.63
CA GLY A 800 -25.30 50.40 -21.05
C GLY A 800 -26.55 50.52 -21.93
N ALA A 801 -26.30 50.58 -23.24
CA ALA A 801 -27.25 50.46 -24.35
C ALA A 801 -26.67 49.48 -25.39
N GLY A 802 -27.43 48.78 -26.24
CA GLY A 802 -28.88 48.78 -26.43
C GLY A 802 -29.25 48.92 -27.92
N VAL A 803 -29.92 47.93 -28.50
CA VAL A 803 -30.59 47.92 -29.82
C VAL A 803 -31.79 46.95 -29.67
N GLN A 804 -33.05 47.41 -29.60
CA GLN A 804 -34.03 47.59 -30.71
C GLN A 804 -34.53 46.24 -31.29
N GLU A 805 -35.82 45.97 -31.60
CA GLU A 805 -37.05 46.76 -31.87
C GLU A 805 -38.30 45.97 -31.33
N GLY A 806 -39.56 46.43 -31.26
CA GLY A 806 -40.20 47.72 -31.56
C GLY A 806 -41.73 47.73 -31.25
N SER A 807 -42.29 48.94 -31.03
CA SER A 807 -43.66 49.47 -31.34
C SER A 807 -44.95 48.63 -31.19
N GLU A 808 -46.13 49.16 -30.82
CA GLU A 808 -46.59 50.47 -30.31
C GLU A 808 -48.06 50.38 -29.81
N THR A 809 -48.54 51.36 -29.03
CA THR A 809 -49.87 52.06 -29.17
C THR A 809 -50.59 52.41 -27.84
N GLN A 810 -50.70 53.73 -27.59
CA GLN A 810 -51.72 54.47 -26.80
C GLN A 810 -51.77 54.45 -25.25
N THR A 811 -52.08 55.64 -24.73
CA THR A 811 -52.33 56.09 -23.34
C THR A 811 -53.86 56.46 -23.21
N PRO A 812 -54.42 57.13 -22.16
CA PRO A 812 -53.83 57.70 -20.93
C PRO A 812 -54.67 57.59 -19.60
N ASN A 813 -54.19 58.32 -18.57
CA ASN A 813 -54.89 58.89 -17.38
C ASN A 813 -55.05 58.05 -16.10
N GLY A 814 -54.65 58.63 -14.96
CA GLY A 814 -54.86 58.09 -13.61
C GLY A 814 -53.97 58.70 -12.49
N ASP A 815 -53.87 60.03 -12.41
CA ASP A 815 -53.18 60.80 -11.34
C ASP A 815 -54.02 60.85 -10.03
N PRO A 816 -53.57 61.39 -8.86
CA PRO A 816 -52.23 61.91 -8.51
C PRO A 816 -51.71 61.58 -7.06
N THR A 817 -50.50 62.09 -6.75
CA THR A 817 -49.93 62.74 -5.52
C THR A 817 -50.64 62.64 -4.13
N GLU A 818 -50.04 62.90 -2.95
CA GLU A 818 -48.71 63.24 -2.39
C GLU A 818 -48.78 62.91 -0.85
N GLY A 819 -47.75 62.95 0.00
CA GLY A 819 -46.71 63.97 0.19
C GLY A 819 -45.99 63.82 1.54
N LEU A 820 -45.17 64.81 1.89
CA LEU A 820 -44.02 64.70 2.82
C LEU A 820 -44.19 65.42 4.18
N GLN A 821 -43.38 64.96 5.15
CA GLN A 821 -42.74 65.72 6.25
C GLN A 821 -43.60 66.42 7.34
N GLY A 822 -43.09 66.45 8.59
CA GLY A 822 -43.36 67.56 9.51
C GLY A 822 -43.37 67.28 11.02
N GLN A 823 -42.30 67.68 11.71
CA GLN A 823 -42.27 68.38 13.03
C GLN A 823 -42.86 67.77 14.33
N SER A 824 -42.09 67.92 15.41
CA SER A 824 -42.50 67.99 16.83
C SER A 824 -42.89 69.45 17.22
N PRO A 825 -43.41 69.81 18.44
CA PRO A 825 -43.55 69.03 19.69
C PRO A 825 -44.85 69.24 20.53
N GLY A 826 -45.04 68.45 21.61
CA GLY A 826 -45.46 69.03 22.91
C GLY A 826 -46.84 68.71 23.58
N THR A 827 -46.75 67.99 24.71
CA THR A 827 -47.34 68.30 26.05
C THR A 827 -48.76 67.86 26.53
N PHE A 828 -48.80 67.41 27.81
CA PHE A 828 -49.92 67.28 28.79
C PHE A 828 -51.10 66.30 28.49
N SER A 829 -51.69 65.54 29.44
CA SER A 829 -51.36 65.22 30.86
C SER A 829 -52.08 63.96 31.40
N SER A 830 -51.43 63.30 32.39
CA SER A 830 -51.92 62.39 33.47
C SER A 830 -53.45 62.24 33.73
N ARG A 831 -53.99 61.10 34.20
CA ARG A 831 -53.76 60.37 35.48
C ARG A 831 -54.31 58.90 35.35
N LEU A 832 -54.04 57.90 36.21
CA LEU A 832 -53.62 57.92 37.62
C LEU A 832 -52.80 56.67 38.06
N ARG A 833 -51.68 56.98 38.72
CA ARG A 833 -50.68 56.16 39.43
C ARG A 833 -51.19 55.01 40.33
N LYS A 834 -50.61 53.82 40.13
CA LYS A 834 -50.14 52.82 41.12
C LYS A 834 -48.96 52.06 40.46
N SER A 835 -47.85 51.66 41.10
CA SER A 835 -47.24 51.97 42.41
C SER A 835 -45.69 51.89 42.29
N LEU A 836 -44.92 51.81 43.37
CA LEU A 836 -43.44 51.71 43.38
C LEU A 836 -42.91 50.31 43.77
N SER A 837 -41.88 49.81 43.07
CA SER A 837 -40.56 49.43 43.66
C SER A 837 -39.67 48.65 42.66
N TRP A 838 -38.37 48.96 42.65
CA TRP A 838 -37.30 48.15 42.02
C TRP A 838 -36.85 47.03 42.97
N PRO A 839 -36.22 45.95 42.46
CA PRO A 839 -34.83 45.72 42.92
C PRO A 839 -33.86 45.04 41.90
N LEU A 840 -32.61 45.53 41.90
CA LEU A 840 -31.37 44.74 41.96
C LEU A 840 -31.22 43.48 41.05
N SER A 841 -31.13 43.64 39.72
CA SER A 841 -30.72 42.57 38.80
C SER A 841 -29.28 42.69 38.26
N VAL A 842 -28.59 43.82 38.50
CA VAL A 842 -27.32 44.19 37.82
C VAL A 842 -26.06 43.51 38.41
N THR A 843 -26.17 42.77 39.52
CA THR A 843 -25.00 42.20 40.25
C THR A 843 -24.72 40.71 40.02
N ARG A 844 -25.48 40.00 39.15
CA ARG A 844 -25.22 38.57 38.89
C ARG A 844 -24.38 38.31 37.63
N ALA A 845 -24.56 39.08 36.54
CA ALA A 845 -23.80 38.88 35.30
C ALA A 845 -22.31 39.25 35.42
N VAL A 846 -21.97 40.26 36.23
CA VAL A 846 -20.58 40.75 36.38
C VAL A 846 -19.73 39.81 37.27
N CYS A 847 -20.36 39.09 38.20
CA CYS A 847 -19.66 38.24 39.17
C CYS A 847 -19.31 36.81 38.67
N ASP A 848 -19.92 36.34 37.59
CA ASP A 848 -19.63 35.00 37.03
C ASP A 848 -18.59 35.01 35.89
N SER A 849 -18.28 36.17 35.31
CA SER A 849 -17.23 36.33 34.28
C SER A 849 -15.84 35.78 34.70
N PRO A 850 -15.35 35.98 35.94
CA PRO A 850 -14.07 35.40 36.37
C PRO A 850 -14.08 33.86 36.41
N ARG A 851 -15.24 33.25 36.66
CA ARG A 851 -15.40 31.79 36.72
C ARG A 851 -15.49 31.15 35.34
N LEU A 852 -16.13 31.84 34.38
CA LEU A 852 -16.13 31.44 32.97
C LEU A 852 -14.74 31.54 32.35
N LEU A 853 -14.02 32.64 32.57
CA LEU A 853 -12.62 32.79 32.15
C LEU A 853 -11.71 31.74 32.81
N SER A 854 -11.84 31.51 34.12
CA SER A 854 -11.07 30.47 34.82
C SER A 854 -11.32 29.07 34.25
N ARG A 855 -12.58 28.71 33.94
CA ARG A 855 -12.91 27.42 33.32
C ARG A 855 -12.37 27.30 31.90
N TRP A 856 -12.43 28.36 31.11
CA TRP A 856 -11.89 28.39 29.74
C TRP A 856 -10.36 28.25 29.74
N VAL A 857 -9.66 29.00 30.61
CA VAL A 857 -8.20 28.90 30.81
C VAL A 857 -7.81 27.52 31.35
N HIS A 858 -8.59 26.91 32.24
CA HIS A 858 -8.30 25.56 32.73
C HIS A 858 -8.49 24.51 31.63
N GLY A 859 -9.53 24.64 30.79
CA GLY A 859 -9.76 23.77 29.64
C GLY A 859 -8.67 23.89 28.57
N THR A 860 -8.23 25.11 28.23
CA THR A 860 -7.11 25.30 27.30
C THR A 860 -5.78 24.85 27.90
N ALA A 861 -5.49 25.11 29.17
CA ALA A 861 -4.29 24.61 29.84
C ALA A 861 -4.27 23.07 29.92
N GLN A 862 -5.42 22.42 30.12
CA GLN A 862 -5.52 20.95 30.12
C GLN A 862 -5.37 20.37 28.72
N ALA A 863 -5.93 21.01 27.68
CA ALA A 863 -5.75 20.61 26.29
C ALA A 863 -4.29 20.78 25.82
N VAL A 864 -3.65 21.90 26.17
CA VAL A 864 -2.23 22.18 25.90
C VAL A 864 -1.34 21.20 26.69
N GLY A 865 -1.66 20.91 27.94
CA GLY A 865 -0.96 19.91 28.74
C GLY A 865 -1.06 18.49 28.15
N LEU A 866 -2.22 18.11 27.62
CA LEU A 866 -2.41 16.85 26.89
C LEU A 866 -1.65 16.85 25.55
N HIS A 867 -1.62 17.97 24.83
CA HIS A 867 -0.88 18.13 23.57
C HIS A 867 0.64 17.97 23.78
N PHE A 868 1.22 18.62 24.80
CA PHE A 868 2.62 18.42 25.17
C PHE A 868 2.91 16.98 25.61
N ARG A 869 1.98 16.34 26.34
CA ARG A 869 2.16 14.95 26.80
C ARG A 869 2.04 13.92 25.69
N ALA A 870 1.25 14.21 24.65
CA ALA A 870 1.10 13.36 23.47
C ALA A 870 2.28 13.48 22.49
N ASN A 871 2.85 14.68 22.35
CA ASN A 871 3.94 14.97 21.40
C ASN A 871 5.29 15.19 22.09
N VAL A 872 5.51 14.55 23.26
CA VAL A 872 6.68 14.84 24.10
C VAL A 872 8.01 14.58 23.39
N GLN A 873 8.06 13.61 22.46
CA GLN A 873 9.28 13.28 21.71
C GLN A 873 9.63 14.33 20.64
N ASP A 874 8.64 14.95 20.01
CA ASP A 874 8.88 15.99 18.99
C ASP A 874 9.46 17.27 19.62
N TYR A 875 9.02 17.61 20.84
CA TYR A 875 9.54 18.76 21.58
C TYR A 875 10.89 18.50 22.25
N VAL A 876 11.22 17.25 22.61
CA VAL A 876 12.56 16.89 23.11
C VAL A 876 13.61 17.16 22.03
N PHE A 877 13.37 16.70 20.80
CA PHE A 877 14.30 16.95 19.68
C PHE A 877 14.47 18.44 19.39
N LEU A 878 13.38 19.23 19.46
CA LEU A 878 13.45 20.69 19.30
C LEU A 878 14.26 21.37 20.43
N TYR A 879 14.09 20.93 21.68
CA TYR A 879 14.87 21.44 22.81
C TYR A 879 16.35 21.05 22.73
N GLU A 880 16.66 19.82 22.30
CA GLU A 880 18.03 19.38 22.05
C GLU A 880 18.68 20.24 20.94
N LEU A 881 17.98 20.46 19.82
CA LEU A 881 18.47 21.30 18.72
C LEU A 881 18.73 22.75 19.15
N LEU A 882 17.84 23.32 19.96
CA LEU A 882 18.00 24.67 20.51
C LEU A 882 19.11 24.75 21.56
N SER A 883 19.27 23.72 22.40
CA SER A 883 20.32 23.65 23.42
C SER A 883 21.73 23.57 22.84
N LEU A 884 21.87 23.03 21.62
CA LEU A 884 23.14 22.99 20.87
C LEU A 884 23.29 24.20 19.94
N GLY A 885 22.22 24.65 19.30
CA GLY A 885 22.23 25.74 18.32
C GLY A 885 22.43 27.13 18.94
N VAL A 886 21.82 27.43 20.09
CA VAL A 886 21.92 28.76 20.71
C VAL A 886 23.34 29.05 21.23
N PRO A 887 24.03 28.14 21.94
CA PRO A 887 25.44 28.35 22.30
C PRO A 887 26.37 28.43 21.09
N LEU A 888 26.11 27.65 20.03
CA LEU A 888 26.91 27.71 18.79
C LEU A 888 26.79 29.08 18.10
N LEU A 889 25.58 29.65 18.04
CA LEU A 889 25.36 31.01 17.53
C LEU A 889 26.04 32.07 18.39
N PHE A 890 26.05 31.92 19.72
CA PHE A 890 26.77 32.82 20.62
C PHE A 890 28.29 32.75 20.43
N MET A 891 28.85 31.54 20.28
CA MET A 891 30.27 31.35 19.97
C MET A 891 30.64 31.92 18.59
N LEU A 892 29.78 31.77 17.58
CA LEU A 892 29.97 32.39 16.25
C LEU A 892 29.92 33.93 16.33
N GLN A 893 29.05 34.49 17.18
CA GLN A 893 28.99 35.94 17.43
C GLN A 893 30.26 36.46 18.12
N GLU A 894 30.76 35.77 19.15
CA GLU A 894 32.05 36.10 19.81
C GLU A 894 33.22 36.03 18.82
N VAL A 895 33.31 34.98 18.00
CA VAL A 895 34.35 34.85 16.96
C VAL A 895 34.26 35.98 15.92
N LEU A 896 33.05 36.38 15.50
CA LEU A 896 32.85 37.52 14.60
C LEU A 896 33.27 38.86 15.24
N LEU A 897 32.95 39.06 16.53
CA LEU A 897 33.42 40.23 17.31
C LEU A 897 34.94 40.24 17.43
N GLN A 898 35.57 39.08 17.64
CA GLN A 898 37.01 38.95 17.77
C GLN A 898 37.72 39.22 16.43
N MET A 899 37.21 38.67 15.32
CA MET A 899 37.67 39.00 13.96
C MET A 899 37.54 40.50 13.65
N TYR A 900 36.47 41.16 14.11
CA TYR A 900 36.26 42.59 13.95
C TYR A 900 37.21 43.44 14.83
N SER A 901 37.61 42.92 15.99
CA SER A 901 38.57 43.58 16.88
C SER A 901 40.02 43.50 16.39
N GLU A 902 40.36 42.47 15.61
CA GLU A 902 41.69 42.30 15.00
C GLU A 902 41.87 43.14 13.72
N THR A 903 40.77 43.57 13.07
CA THR A 903 40.83 44.56 11.98
C THR A 903 40.98 45.97 12.52
N GLY A 904 42.24 46.41 12.60
CA GLY A 904 42.64 47.77 13.02
C GLY A 904 42.04 48.92 12.19
N PRO A 905 42.17 50.17 12.66
CA PRO A 905 41.18 51.21 12.42
C PRO A 905 41.27 51.87 11.04
N VAL A 906 40.19 51.78 10.26
CA VAL A 906 39.91 52.72 9.17
C VAL A 906 38.49 53.26 9.35
N SER A 907 38.40 54.59 9.45
CA SER A 907 37.17 55.32 9.65
C SER A 907 36.24 55.25 8.44
N GLN A 908 35.08 54.60 8.58
CA GLN A 908 33.86 54.97 7.83
C GLN A 908 32.59 54.49 8.54
N SER A 909 31.64 55.42 8.64
CA SER A 909 30.39 55.36 9.40
C SER A 909 29.53 54.10 9.22
N ILE A 910 28.94 53.59 10.32
CA ILE A 910 27.94 52.49 10.35
C ILE A 910 26.57 52.91 9.76
N GLN A 911 26.37 54.20 9.53
CA GLN A 911 25.10 54.81 9.16
C GLN A 911 24.44 54.28 7.86
N PRO A 912 25.16 53.84 6.80
CA PRO A 912 24.54 53.20 5.64
C PRO A 912 23.88 51.85 5.99
N LEU A 913 24.42 51.11 6.95
CA LEU A 913 23.97 49.77 7.30
C LEU A 913 22.73 49.82 8.23
N LEU A 914 22.65 50.85 9.07
CA LEU A 914 21.42 51.18 9.83
C LEU A 914 20.28 51.63 8.91
N LEU A 915 20.55 52.52 7.94
CA LEU A 915 19.55 52.95 6.95
C LEU A 915 19.02 51.77 6.13
N TRP A 916 19.90 50.86 5.69
CA TRP A 916 19.50 49.65 4.97
C TRP A 916 18.63 48.72 5.82
N LEU A 917 18.94 48.57 7.11
CA LEU A 917 18.15 47.77 8.05
C LEU A 917 16.78 48.39 8.35
N GLU A 918 16.68 49.71 8.53
CA GLU A 918 15.39 50.39 8.71
C GLU A 918 14.51 50.25 7.46
N GLU A 919 15.07 50.43 6.27
CA GLU A 919 14.35 50.34 4.99
C GLU A 919 13.82 48.92 4.71
N HIS A 920 14.56 47.88 5.12
CA HIS A 920 14.18 46.47 4.87
C HIS A 920 13.39 45.79 6.00
N LEU A 921 13.46 46.27 7.25
CA LEU A 921 12.72 45.69 8.39
C LEU A 921 11.51 46.52 8.82
N GLY A 922 11.46 47.82 8.51
CA GLY A 922 10.36 48.71 8.92
C GLY A 922 8.99 48.37 8.33
N HIS A 923 8.93 47.64 7.20
CA HIS A 923 7.69 47.36 6.47
C HIS A 923 6.96 46.05 6.85
N ARG A 924 7.31 45.39 7.96
CA ARG A 924 6.62 44.15 8.41
C ARG A 924 6.21 44.09 9.90
N LEU A 925 6.24 45.21 10.63
CA LEU A 925 5.74 45.30 12.01
C LEU A 925 4.92 46.58 12.24
N MET A 926 3.74 46.64 11.59
CA MET A 926 2.56 47.45 11.95
C MET A 926 1.32 46.63 11.58
#